data_AF-A0A662PRN5-F1
#
_entry.id   AF-A0A662PRN5-F1
#
_cell.length_a   1.000
_cell.length_b   1.000
_cell.length_c   1.000
_cell.angle_alpha   90.00
_cell.angle_beta   90.00
_cell.angle_gamma   90.00
#
_symmetry.space_group_name_H-M   'P 1'
#
loop_
_entity.id
_entity.type
_entity.pdbx_description
1 polymer ?
#
loop_
_entity_poly.entity_id
_entity_poly.type
_entity_poly.pdbx_seq_one_letter_code
_entity_poly.pdbx_strand_id
1 'polypeptide(L)'
;MAGMKHWFRLMIIAALIARLIPAPFFGHPWDMYIWLKSGELGLNQVNIYLLGDPVDYPWGFYAYPPTWLYWLILTTFIGKLYPNLNFHVFMIKLPIIISDILAGILVYRIAAKLGFDEKKSLLIMGIWLFNPITYFMSSIWGMFDSIAVLFMLISIKNIIDEKYIRSAIAAGIGIAVKILPALILLPTLVHLLKSGKLDLRNFIMKIILPAVVVFLIISTPFLTTPIEYFNVLFHHTKSVGGFTYWIAVSTLVNLSNFWYIPFIAFLIITMYTYRKMGVGFDDDKYIDACAATIAIFLATSPKVNIQYTLMLIPMLLLSKSFWAEKHFKRNFILLISSAVLWLASSTTLLYGYDLNYLGRLYIMESYELRPEYIINILSGMFGGTRFVALSMDFANFKKIDLVILNKWNVILTVAIISFGLLCILPTPSGVRLHEAAIRVGIPESADSAFIPGSSRSVSQFLKHYNVNYVVLSFSPDLVNTYQGYDPEKDITRYMRFKTAADRWKYRDVRGLVDELHSRGVKVLLGIYLKKEKVKYHYGVHGFAVDWVEKHPEILGFQDVLLFNSTVNINGKHILYANYFSRKIESVVKDFGFDGVYLMDWNDWKIKGDKLSYILPLLKKLKSSRCGEIFIEGIDSTNDVNSTLILLKNADYVILKTAPWINRIYYIRTDDVSIDNYRQYLSKILENLSEDERGRLLYGVYVFDYVDGWFTPAFEVQTEADTFYQIGVKGGYAIYHSSRYVPYKITVGE
;
A
#
# COMPACT_ATOMS: atom_id res chain seq x y z
N MET A 1 -37.50 21.58 -27.34
CA MET A 1 -36.01 21.64 -27.27
C MET A 1 -35.47 22.43 -26.07
N ALA A 2 -36.10 23.52 -25.60
CA ALA A 2 -35.58 24.32 -24.48
C ALA A 2 -35.51 23.56 -23.13
N GLY A 3 -36.51 22.75 -22.79
CA GLY A 3 -36.54 21.98 -21.53
C GLY A 3 -35.45 20.89 -21.42
N MET A 4 -35.07 20.23 -22.51
CA MET A 4 -34.06 19.16 -22.45
C MET A 4 -32.63 19.71 -22.32
N LYS A 5 -32.35 20.89 -22.90
CA LYS A 5 -31.08 21.61 -22.68
C LYS A 5 -30.90 22.04 -21.22
N HIS A 6 -32.01 22.33 -20.53
CA HIS A 6 -32.00 22.61 -19.09
C HIS A 6 -31.59 21.37 -18.29
N TRP A 7 -32.21 20.20 -18.55
CA TRP A 7 -31.85 18.93 -17.90
C TRP A 7 -30.40 18.53 -18.13
N PHE A 8 -29.88 18.68 -19.35
CA PHE A 8 -28.48 18.43 -19.66
C PHE A 8 -27.52 19.22 -18.73
N ARG A 9 -27.75 20.53 -18.60
CA ARG A 9 -26.93 21.42 -17.75
C ARG A 9 -27.12 21.10 -16.26
N LEU A 10 -28.35 20.87 -15.82
CA LEU A 10 -28.66 20.56 -14.43
C LEU A 10 -27.96 19.28 -13.97
N MET A 11 -27.98 18.22 -14.79
CA MET A 11 -27.32 16.96 -14.47
C MET A 11 -25.80 17.12 -14.34
N ILE A 12 -25.16 17.92 -15.22
CA ILE A 12 -23.73 18.22 -15.13
C ILE A 12 -23.39 18.94 -13.83
N ILE A 13 -24.13 20.00 -13.51
CA ILE A 13 -23.90 20.80 -12.31
C ILE A 13 -24.12 19.95 -11.06
N ALA A 14 -25.24 19.22 -10.98
CA ALA A 14 -25.55 18.35 -9.85
C ALA A 14 -24.49 17.25 -9.68
N ALA A 15 -24.07 16.60 -10.76
CA ALA A 15 -23.05 15.56 -10.71
C ALA A 15 -21.68 16.11 -10.30
N LEU A 16 -21.32 17.33 -10.73
CA LEU A 16 -20.06 17.98 -10.34
C LEU A 16 -20.07 18.34 -8.86
N ILE A 17 -21.11 19.04 -8.39
CA ILE A 17 -21.25 19.45 -6.98
C ILE A 17 -21.24 18.23 -6.07
N ALA A 18 -22.02 17.19 -6.40
CA ALA A 18 -22.07 15.96 -5.61
C ALA A 18 -20.69 15.33 -5.43
N ARG A 19 -19.81 15.36 -6.44
CA ARG A 19 -18.45 14.80 -6.36
C ARG A 19 -17.47 15.70 -5.63
N LEU A 20 -17.57 17.01 -5.81
CA LEU A 20 -16.65 17.98 -5.18
C LEU A 20 -16.81 18.02 -3.65
N ILE A 21 -18.01 17.79 -3.12
CA ILE A 21 -18.30 17.83 -1.67
C ILE A 21 -17.46 16.80 -0.87
N PRO A 22 -17.51 15.48 -1.16
CA PRO A 22 -16.74 14.49 -0.40
C PRO A 22 -15.26 14.40 -0.79
N ALA A 23 -14.87 14.93 -1.96
CA ALA A 23 -13.51 14.75 -2.50
C ALA A 23 -12.36 15.11 -1.55
N PRO A 24 -12.42 16.21 -0.77
CA PRO A 24 -11.35 16.59 0.16
C PRO A 24 -11.26 15.73 1.42
N PHE A 25 -12.29 14.93 1.75
CA PHE A 25 -12.46 14.37 3.10
C PHE A 25 -12.28 12.85 3.17
N PHE A 26 -12.31 12.17 2.03
CA PHE A 26 -12.18 10.71 1.97
C PHE A 26 -11.04 10.32 1.03
N GLY A 27 -10.54 9.10 1.13
CA GLY A 27 -9.47 8.59 0.27
C GLY A 27 -9.20 7.12 0.56
N HIS A 28 -8.97 6.31 -0.47
CA HIS A 28 -8.59 4.92 -0.23
C HIS A 28 -7.24 4.89 0.48
N PRO A 29 -7.12 4.21 1.62
CA PRO A 29 -5.97 4.36 2.52
C PRO A 29 -4.65 4.03 1.84
N TRP A 30 -4.64 3.03 0.96
CA TRP A 30 -3.43 2.63 0.24
C TRP A 30 -3.17 3.43 -1.03
N ASP A 31 -4.08 3.38 -2.02
CA ASP A 31 -3.91 4.12 -3.28
C ASP A 31 -3.61 5.61 -3.09
N MET A 32 -4.33 6.32 -2.20
CA MET A 32 -4.04 7.72 -1.93
C MET A 32 -2.66 7.93 -1.28
N TYR A 33 -2.23 7.00 -0.42
CA TYR A 33 -0.87 7.04 0.13
C TYR A 33 0.19 6.85 -0.95
N ILE A 34 0.00 5.88 -1.85
CA ILE A 34 0.87 5.71 -3.03
C ILE A 34 0.89 7.01 -3.82
N TRP A 35 -0.26 7.65 -4.07
CA TRP A 35 -0.30 8.91 -4.83
C TRP A 35 0.53 10.03 -4.20
N LEU A 36 0.41 10.21 -2.89
CA LEU A 36 1.20 11.18 -2.13
C LEU A 36 2.70 10.85 -2.22
N LYS A 37 3.08 9.59 -2.00
CA LYS A 37 4.48 9.14 -1.99
C LYS A 37 5.11 9.11 -3.37
N SER A 38 4.39 8.72 -4.41
CA SER A 38 4.87 8.78 -5.79
C SER A 38 5.18 10.21 -6.20
N GLY A 39 4.34 11.18 -5.82
CA GLY A 39 4.63 12.60 -6.06
C GLY A 39 5.83 13.10 -5.25
N GLU A 40 5.98 12.66 -3.99
CA GLU A 40 7.14 12.99 -3.14
C GLU A 40 8.46 12.45 -3.74
N LEU A 41 8.47 11.18 -4.17
CA LEU A 41 9.62 10.55 -4.80
C LEU A 41 9.99 11.22 -6.12
N GLY A 42 8.99 11.52 -6.96
CA GLY A 42 9.22 12.21 -8.23
C GLY A 42 9.79 13.62 -8.06
N LEU A 43 9.37 14.37 -7.03
CA LEU A 43 9.97 15.67 -6.70
C LEU A 43 11.43 15.56 -6.23
N ASN A 44 11.80 14.44 -5.61
CA ASN A 44 13.17 14.15 -5.24
C ASN A 44 13.97 13.48 -6.37
N GLN A 45 13.44 13.51 -7.61
CA GLN A 45 14.07 12.95 -8.81
C GLN A 45 14.37 11.44 -8.69
N VAL A 46 13.61 10.73 -7.86
CA VAL A 46 13.72 9.27 -7.75
C VAL A 46 12.95 8.63 -8.90
N ASN A 47 13.62 7.77 -9.67
CA ASN A 47 12.96 6.94 -10.67
C ASN A 47 12.15 5.84 -9.96
N ILE A 48 10.83 6.06 -9.88
CA ILE A 48 9.91 5.18 -9.16
C ILE A 48 9.87 3.74 -9.70
N TYR A 49 10.20 3.53 -10.99
CA TYR A 49 10.19 2.21 -11.61
C TYR A 49 11.45 1.38 -11.30
N LEU A 50 12.42 1.96 -10.60
CA LEU A 50 13.60 1.25 -10.08
C LEU A 50 13.42 0.80 -8.63
N LEU A 51 12.32 1.18 -7.98
CA LEU A 51 12.00 0.69 -6.66
C LEU A 51 11.59 -0.78 -6.75
N GLY A 52 12.20 -1.64 -5.93
CA GLY A 52 11.78 -3.03 -5.81
C GLY A 52 10.32 -3.13 -5.33
N ASP A 53 9.68 -4.27 -5.51
CA ASP A 53 8.34 -4.50 -4.95
C ASP A 53 8.45 -4.69 -3.42
N PRO A 54 7.59 -4.06 -2.60
CA PRO A 54 7.56 -4.34 -1.16
C PRO A 54 7.11 -5.78 -1.02
N VAL A 55 7.93 -6.61 -0.36
CA VAL A 55 7.52 -7.86 0.30
C VAL A 55 6.24 -8.45 -0.30
N ASP A 56 6.35 -9.08 -1.47
CA ASP A 56 5.27 -9.75 -2.21
C ASP A 56 3.87 -9.10 -2.13
N TYR A 57 3.80 -7.76 -2.09
CA TYR A 57 2.54 -7.06 -1.97
C TYR A 57 1.81 -7.15 -3.31
N PRO A 58 0.62 -7.78 -3.39
CA PRO A 58 0.06 -8.26 -4.66
C PRO A 58 -0.38 -7.16 -5.65
N TRP A 59 -0.20 -5.89 -5.30
CA TRP A 59 -0.61 -4.74 -6.09
C TRP A 59 0.57 -3.88 -6.59
N GLY A 60 1.81 -4.12 -6.14
CA GLY A 60 2.96 -3.26 -6.41
C GLY A 60 2.86 -1.86 -5.76
N PHE A 61 3.92 -1.05 -5.86
CA PHE A 61 3.90 0.34 -5.37
C PHE A 61 3.28 1.30 -6.39
N TYR A 62 3.93 1.52 -7.54
CA TYR A 62 3.37 2.32 -8.65
C TYR A 62 3.51 1.52 -9.96
N ALA A 63 2.44 0.84 -10.36
CA ALA A 63 2.42 -0.07 -11.52
C ALA A 63 1.62 0.50 -12.71
N TYR A 64 1.82 1.79 -13.00
CA TYR A 64 1.09 2.53 -14.04
C TYR A 64 2.06 3.31 -14.93
N PRO A 65 1.69 3.68 -16.16
CA PRO A 65 2.53 4.57 -16.96
C PRO A 65 2.56 6.00 -16.40
N PRO A 66 3.50 6.86 -16.85
CA PRO A 66 3.90 8.05 -16.09
C PRO A 66 2.95 9.25 -16.21
N THR A 67 1.91 9.19 -17.04
CA THR A 67 0.97 10.33 -17.16
C THR A 67 0.38 10.72 -15.81
N TRP A 68 -0.01 9.73 -15.00
CA TRP A 68 -0.56 9.99 -13.68
C TRP A 68 0.52 10.51 -12.71
N LEU A 69 1.72 9.93 -12.74
CA LEU A 69 2.88 10.36 -11.95
C LEU A 69 3.18 11.87 -12.12
N TYR A 70 3.13 12.39 -13.36
CA TYR A 70 3.38 13.81 -13.60
C TYR A 70 2.37 14.72 -12.90
N TRP A 71 1.09 14.32 -12.86
CA TRP A 71 0.08 15.03 -12.10
C TRP A 71 0.36 14.97 -10.59
N LEU A 72 0.74 13.79 -10.08
CA LEU A 72 1.06 13.61 -8.67
C LEU A 72 2.23 14.50 -8.23
N ILE A 73 3.31 14.57 -9.01
CA ILE A 73 4.45 15.47 -8.77
C ILE A 73 3.99 16.92 -8.66
N LEU A 74 3.14 17.38 -9.59
CA LEU A 74 2.59 18.74 -9.56
C LEU A 74 1.74 18.98 -8.30
N THR A 75 0.86 18.06 -7.94
CA THR A 75 0.03 18.22 -6.73
C THR A 75 0.88 18.23 -5.46
N THR A 76 1.93 17.42 -5.38
CA THR A 76 2.85 17.43 -4.24
C THR A 76 3.65 18.73 -4.18
N PHE A 77 4.04 19.31 -5.32
CA PHE A 77 4.67 20.63 -5.34
C PHE A 77 3.72 21.70 -4.77
N ILE A 78 2.47 21.70 -5.20
CA ILE A 78 1.42 22.61 -4.67
C ILE A 78 1.20 22.36 -3.18
N GLY A 79 1.16 21.10 -2.75
CA GLY A 79 1.00 20.72 -1.33
C GLY A 79 2.16 21.16 -0.44
N LYS A 80 3.39 21.26 -0.98
CA LYS A 80 4.52 21.88 -0.25
C LYS A 80 4.33 23.39 -0.05
N LEU A 81 3.70 24.09 -1.00
CA LEU A 81 3.40 25.52 -0.89
C LEU A 81 2.21 25.78 0.05
N TYR A 82 1.24 24.87 0.09
CA TYR A 82 0.05 24.94 0.95
C TYR A 82 -0.13 23.64 1.74
N PRO A 83 0.55 23.47 2.88
CA PRO A 83 0.53 22.22 3.66
C PRO A 83 -0.84 21.93 4.30
N ASN A 84 -1.72 21.28 3.55
CA ASN A 84 -3.03 20.83 4.01
C ASN A 84 -3.40 19.51 3.29
N LEU A 85 -3.57 18.44 4.07
CA LEU A 85 -3.84 17.10 3.52
C LEU A 85 -5.12 17.07 2.69
N ASN A 86 -6.23 17.61 3.21
CA ASN A 86 -7.53 17.61 2.54
C ASN A 86 -7.46 18.32 1.19
N PHE A 87 -6.74 19.45 1.13
CA PHE A 87 -6.52 20.18 -0.12
C PHE A 87 -5.67 19.38 -1.11
N HIS A 88 -4.60 18.72 -0.65
CA HIS A 88 -3.76 17.88 -1.52
C HIS A 88 -4.56 16.70 -2.08
N VAL A 89 -5.32 15.99 -1.25
CA VAL A 89 -6.22 14.91 -1.67
C VAL A 89 -7.25 15.40 -2.68
N PHE A 90 -7.86 16.56 -2.44
CA PHE A 90 -8.78 17.19 -3.38
C PHE A 90 -8.14 17.46 -4.74
N MET A 91 -6.93 18.03 -4.75
CA MET A 91 -6.18 18.32 -5.98
C MET A 91 -5.82 17.05 -6.76
N ILE A 92 -5.50 15.95 -6.06
CA ILE A 92 -5.30 14.64 -6.70
C ILE A 92 -6.58 14.19 -7.41
N LYS A 93 -7.75 14.30 -6.76
CA LYS A 93 -9.03 13.82 -7.32
C LYS A 93 -9.63 14.71 -8.40
N LEU A 94 -9.27 15.99 -8.44
CA LEU A 94 -9.85 16.97 -9.35
C LEU A 94 -9.85 16.54 -10.84
N PRO A 95 -8.74 16.11 -11.47
CA PRO A 95 -8.77 15.66 -12.86
C PRO A 95 -9.61 14.40 -13.07
N ILE A 96 -9.78 13.55 -12.04
CA ILE A 96 -10.63 12.36 -12.11
C ILE A 96 -12.10 12.78 -12.19
N ILE A 97 -12.50 13.72 -11.33
CA ILE A 97 -13.86 14.28 -11.30
C ILE A 97 -14.19 15.01 -12.59
N ILE A 98 -13.27 15.84 -13.09
CA ILE A 98 -13.45 16.52 -14.40
C ILE A 98 -13.63 15.48 -15.50
N SER A 99 -12.85 14.40 -15.47
CA SER A 99 -12.94 13.34 -16.47
C SER A 99 -14.27 12.60 -16.44
N ASP A 100 -14.86 12.36 -15.26
CA ASP A 100 -16.22 11.82 -15.13
C ASP A 100 -17.26 12.69 -15.82
N ILE A 101 -17.21 14.00 -15.59
CA ILE A 101 -18.16 14.95 -16.18
C ILE A 101 -18.01 15.00 -17.70
N LEU A 102 -16.76 15.11 -18.19
CA LEU A 102 -16.47 15.12 -19.61
C LEU A 102 -16.85 13.79 -20.28
N ALA A 103 -16.63 12.65 -19.62
CA ALA A 103 -17.06 11.35 -20.11
C ALA A 103 -18.60 11.30 -20.21
N GLY A 104 -19.35 11.79 -19.22
CA GLY A 104 -20.81 11.86 -19.29
C GLY A 104 -21.30 12.68 -20.49
N ILE A 105 -20.73 13.88 -20.68
CA ILE A 105 -21.02 14.73 -21.84
C ILE A 105 -20.71 14.00 -23.16
N LEU A 106 -19.60 13.27 -23.19
CA LEU A 106 -19.14 12.58 -24.38
C LEU A 106 -20.02 11.38 -24.73
N VAL A 107 -20.42 10.58 -23.74
CA VAL A 107 -21.36 9.48 -23.91
C VAL A 107 -22.70 10.01 -24.41
N TYR A 108 -23.23 11.12 -23.89
CA TYR A 108 -24.43 11.77 -24.43
C TYR A 108 -24.29 12.09 -25.93
N ARG A 109 -23.16 12.69 -26.33
CA ARG A 109 -22.89 13.06 -27.73
C ARG A 109 -22.74 11.84 -28.63
N ILE A 110 -22.08 10.79 -28.17
CA ILE A 110 -21.94 9.55 -28.93
C ILE A 110 -23.30 8.87 -29.06
N ALA A 111 -24.11 8.81 -28.00
CA ALA A 111 -25.46 8.26 -28.06
C ALA A 111 -26.34 8.97 -29.09
N ALA A 112 -26.36 10.31 -29.08
CA ALA A 112 -27.09 11.07 -30.09
C ALA A 112 -26.60 10.77 -31.51
N LYS A 113 -25.28 10.60 -31.71
CA LYS A 113 -24.69 10.25 -33.01
C LYS A 113 -25.04 8.82 -33.47
N LEU A 114 -25.21 7.88 -32.55
CA LEU A 114 -25.66 6.51 -32.83
C LEU A 114 -27.18 6.41 -33.08
N GLY A 115 -27.90 7.55 -33.09
CA GLY A 115 -29.33 7.61 -33.38
C GLY A 115 -30.24 7.36 -32.18
N PHE A 116 -29.72 7.42 -30.96
CA PHE A 116 -30.57 7.46 -29.77
C PHE A 116 -31.29 8.81 -29.70
N ASP A 117 -32.58 8.80 -29.32
CA ASP A 117 -33.31 10.05 -29.10
C ASP A 117 -32.74 10.87 -27.93
N GLU A 118 -33.18 12.13 -27.83
CA GLU A 118 -32.70 13.06 -26.80
C GLU A 118 -32.95 12.56 -25.37
N LYS A 119 -34.12 11.95 -25.11
CA LYS A 119 -34.48 11.46 -23.76
C LYS A 119 -33.57 10.30 -23.36
N LYS A 120 -33.33 9.38 -24.29
CA LYS A 120 -32.47 8.21 -24.07
C LYS A 120 -31.00 8.59 -23.99
N SER A 121 -30.55 9.55 -24.78
CA SER A 121 -29.19 10.11 -24.67
C SER A 121 -28.95 10.75 -23.30
N LEU A 122 -29.94 11.50 -22.77
CA LEU A 122 -29.87 12.05 -21.41
C LEU A 122 -29.94 10.96 -20.33
N LEU A 123 -30.76 9.92 -20.51
CA LEU A 123 -30.79 8.78 -19.60
C LEU A 123 -29.43 8.08 -19.54
N ILE A 124 -28.81 7.82 -20.68
CA ILE A 124 -27.47 7.23 -20.77
C ILE A 124 -26.44 8.08 -20.03
N MET A 125 -26.46 9.40 -20.24
CA MET A 125 -25.60 10.35 -19.50
C MET A 125 -25.85 10.28 -18.00
N GLY A 126 -27.11 10.25 -17.58
CA GLY A 126 -27.51 10.18 -16.18
C GLY A 126 -27.04 8.90 -15.50
N ILE A 127 -27.20 7.75 -16.17
CA ILE A 127 -26.73 6.48 -15.63
C ILE A 127 -25.21 6.55 -15.40
N TRP A 128 -24.42 7.13 -16.30
CA TRP A 128 -22.98 7.30 -16.06
C TRP A 128 -22.68 8.29 -14.91
N LEU A 129 -23.25 9.49 -14.97
CA LEU A 129 -22.94 10.57 -14.01
C LEU A 129 -23.39 10.25 -12.58
N PHE A 130 -24.47 9.49 -12.41
CA PHE A 130 -25.01 9.13 -11.11
C PHE A 130 -24.82 7.65 -10.76
N ASN A 131 -23.97 6.93 -11.52
CA ASN A 131 -23.58 5.57 -11.16
C ASN A 131 -22.84 5.59 -9.81
N PRO A 132 -23.27 4.80 -8.79
CA PRO A 132 -22.56 4.73 -7.52
C PRO A 132 -21.09 4.31 -7.68
N ILE A 133 -20.75 3.45 -8.64
CA ILE A 133 -19.36 3.01 -8.85
C ILE A 133 -18.51 4.18 -9.35
N THR A 134 -18.94 4.83 -10.44
CA THR A 134 -18.22 5.98 -11.03
C THR A 134 -18.06 7.11 -10.02
N TYR A 135 -19.14 7.45 -9.31
CA TYR A 135 -19.12 8.46 -8.25
C TYR A 135 -18.14 8.11 -7.13
N PHE A 136 -18.17 6.86 -6.65
CA PHE A 136 -17.31 6.43 -5.54
C PHE A 136 -15.84 6.43 -5.94
N MET A 137 -15.50 5.93 -7.15
CA MET A 137 -14.11 5.86 -7.62
C MET A 137 -13.44 7.24 -7.70
N SER A 138 -14.14 8.25 -8.21
CA SER A 138 -13.59 9.59 -8.35
C SER A 138 -13.63 10.40 -7.06
N SER A 139 -14.76 10.36 -6.35
CA SER A 139 -15.02 11.29 -5.24
C SER A 139 -14.55 10.76 -3.90
N ILE A 140 -14.70 9.46 -3.63
CA ILE A 140 -14.38 8.88 -2.32
C ILE A 140 -13.03 8.15 -2.39
N TRP A 141 -12.84 7.29 -3.38
CA TRP A 141 -11.66 6.42 -3.49
C TRP A 141 -10.41 7.17 -3.95
N GLY A 142 -10.47 7.87 -5.10
CA GLY A 142 -9.33 8.50 -5.75
C GLY A 142 -8.62 7.65 -6.81
N MET A 143 -9.34 6.71 -7.45
CA MET A 143 -8.83 5.93 -8.59
C MET A 143 -9.10 6.65 -9.91
N PHE A 144 -8.06 6.79 -10.73
CA PHE A 144 -8.04 7.66 -11.91
C PHE A 144 -8.55 7.00 -13.22
N ASP A 145 -9.22 5.84 -13.14
CA ASP A 145 -9.72 5.10 -14.30
C ASP A 145 -10.61 5.95 -15.23
N SER A 146 -11.37 6.91 -14.67
CA SER A 146 -12.20 7.85 -15.43
C SER A 146 -11.42 8.67 -16.46
N ILE A 147 -10.14 8.98 -16.20
CA ILE A 147 -9.27 9.69 -17.16
C ILE A 147 -9.02 8.79 -18.37
N ALA A 148 -8.66 7.53 -18.13
CA ALA A 148 -8.46 6.54 -19.20
C ALA A 148 -9.76 6.30 -20.00
N VAL A 149 -10.91 6.24 -19.32
CA VAL A 149 -12.23 6.13 -19.96
C VAL A 149 -12.55 7.33 -20.84
N LEU A 150 -12.27 8.55 -20.39
CA LEU A 150 -12.47 9.76 -21.18
C LEU A 150 -11.70 9.67 -22.50
N PHE A 151 -10.40 9.35 -22.45
CA PHE A 151 -9.57 9.24 -23.64
C PHE A 151 -9.97 8.06 -24.55
N MET A 152 -10.42 6.94 -23.98
CA MET A 152 -11.02 5.83 -24.72
C MET A 152 -12.27 6.29 -25.49
N LEU A 153 -13.18 7.03 -24.84
CA LEU A 153 -14.37 7.58 -25.49
C LEU A 153 -14.05 8.62 -26.57
N ILE A 154 -13.02 9.45 -26.35
CA ILE A 154 -12.54 10.41 -27.38
C ILE A 154 -12.02 9.63 -28.59
N SER A 155 -11.25 8.55 -28.37
CA SER A 155 -10.76 7.68 -29.43
C SER A 155 -11.92 7.08 -30.23
N ILE A 156 -12.89 6.46 -29.56
CA ILE A 156 -14.08 5.87 -30.18
C ILE A 156 -14.87 6.91 -30.98
N LYS A 157 -15.15 8.07 -30.40
CA LYS A 157 -15.84 9.16 -31.12
C LYS A 157 -15.09 9.55 -32.39
N ASN A 158 -13.75 9.63 -32.34
CA ASN A 158 -12.95 9.97 -33.51
C ASN A 158 -12.92 8.84 -34.56
N ILE A 159 -13.06 7.56 -34.18
CA ILE A 159 -13.27 6.46 -35.14
C ILE A 159 -14.61 6.64 -35.87
N ILE A 160 -15.69 6.92 -35.13
CA ILE A 160 -17.02 7.18 -35.70
C ILE A 160 -17.02 8.46 -36.55
N ASP A 161 -16.18 9.45 -36.23
CA ASP A 161 -15.95 10.65 -37.05
C ASP A 161 -14.94 10.42 -38.20
N GLU A 162 -14.39 9.22 -38.36
CA GLU A 162 -13.35 8.84 -39.34
C GLU A 162 -12.06 9.69 -39.25
N LYS A 163 -11.79 10.25 -38.07
CA LYS A 163 -10.59 11.04 -37.74
C LYS A 163 -9.52 10.16 -37.10
N TYR A 164 -8.97 9.25 -37.88
CA TYR A 164 -8.08 8.17 -37.41
C TYR A 164 -6.88 8.64 -36.57
N ILE A 165 -6.10 9.63 -37.04
CA ILE A 165 -4.92 10.11 -36.29
C ILE A 165 -5.34 10.75 -34.95
N ARG A 166 -6.47 11.48 -34.90
CA ARG A 166 -6.98 12.04 -33.64
C ARG A 166 -7.44 10.95 -32.69
N SER A 167 -8.03 9.87 -33.23
CA SER A 167 -8.35 8.69 -32.44
C SER A 167 -7.10 8.04 -31.87
N ALA A 168 -6.06 7.90 -32.69
CA ALA A 168 -4.78 7.32 -32.30
C ALA A 168 -4.08 8.10 -31.18
N ILE A 169 -4.06 9.44 -31.28
CA ILE A 169 -3.50 10.32 -30.24
C ILE A 169 -4.27 10.13 -28.94
N ALA A 170 -5.61 10.15 -28.98
CA ALA A 170 -6.43 9.94 -27.80
C ALA A 170 -6.22 8.54 -27.18
N ALA A 171 -6.14 7.48 -28.01
CA ALA A 171 -5.83 6.13 -27.55
C ALA A 171 -4.44 6.07 -26.90
N GLY A 172 -3.42 6.67 -27.51
CA GLY A 172 -2.05 6.73 -26.96
C GLY A 172 -2.00 7.41 -25.59
N ILE A 173 -2.71 8.54 -25.42
CA ILE A 173 -2.83 9.20 -24.11
C ILE A 173 -3.57 8.29 -23.11
N GLY A 174 -4.69 7.69 -23.50
CA GLY A 174 -5.44 6.77 -22.64
C GLY A 174 -4.59 5.59 -22.16
N ILE A 175 -3.83 4.97 -23.07
CA ILE A 175 -2.89 3.87 -22.78
C ILE A 175 -1.76 4.34 -21.85
N ALA A 176 -1.26 5.56 -22.05
CA ALA A 176 -0.25 6.17 -21.19
C ALA A 176 -0.79 6.63 -19.82
N VAL A 177 -2.10 6.71 -19.64
CA VAL A 177 -2.73 6.86 -18.31
C VAL A 177 -2.83 5.49 -17.66
N LYS A 178 -3.39 4.51 -18.36
CA LYS A 178 -3.56 3.14 -17.89
C LYS A 178 -3.59 2.23 -19.10
N ILE A 179 -2.99 1.04 -19.06
CA ILE A 179 -2.84 0.21 -20.27
C ILE A 179 -4.17 -0.35 -20.83
N LEU A 180 -5.23 -0.44 -20.03
CA LEU A 180 -6.49 -1.09 -20.40
C LEU A 180 -7.20 -0.53 -21.66
N PRO A 181 -7.20 0.78 -22.00
CA PRO A 181 -7.78 1.28 -23.25
C PRO A 181 -7.13 0.69 -24.51
N ALA A 182 -5.97 0.04 -24.42
CA ALA A 182 -5.41 -0.71 -25.56
C ALA A 182 -6.39 -1.79 -26.08
N LEU A 183 -7.28 -2.30 -25.23
CA LEU A 183 -8.29 -3.31 -25.59
C LEU A 183 -9.18 -2.87 -26.74
N ILE A 184 -9.50 -1.57 -26.88
CA ILE A 184 -10.35 -1.08 -27.97
C ILE A 184 -9.65 -1.05 -29.34
N LEU A 185 -8.32 -1.23 -29.40
CA LEU A 185 -7.60 -1.31 -30.67
C LEU A 185 -7.99 -2.56 -31.48
N LEU A 186 -8.29 -3.67 -30.80
CA LEU A 186 -8.70 -4.93 -31.45
C LEU A 186 -10.06 -4.83 -32.17
N PRO A 187 -11.18 -4.39 -31.54
CA PRO A 187 -12.44 -4.18 -32.26
C PRO A 187 -12.32 -3.09 -33.32
N THR A 188 -11.48 -2.07 -33.10
CA THR A 188 -11.22 -1.01 -34.08
C THR A 188 -10.54 -1.54 -35.34
N LEU A 189 -9.51 -2.39 -35.18
CA LEU A 189 -8.86 -3.09 -36.29
C LEU A 189 -9.88 -3.87 -37.12
N VAL A 190 -10.67 -4.73 -36.46
CA VAL A 190 -11.64 -5.60 -37.15
C VAL A 190 -12.73 -4.78 -37.84
N HIS A 191 -13.25 -3.74 -37.20
CA HIS A 191 -14.26 -2.86 -37.79
C HIS A 191 -13.73 -2.13 -39.03
N LEU A 192 -12.55 -1.51 -38.96
CA LEU A 192 -12.01 -0.72 -40.06
C LEU A 192 -11.59 -1.58 -41.27
N LEU A 193 -11.04 -2.78 -41.02
CA LEU A 193 -10.70 -3.72 -42.10
C LEU A 193 -11.97 -4.27 -42.78
N LYS A 194 -12.97 -4.71 -42.00
CA LYS A 194 -14.18 -5.33 -42.56
C LYS A 194 -15.13 -4.34 -43.21
N SER A 195 -15.18 -3.10 -42.74
CA SER A 195 -15.94 -2.02 -43.39
C SER A 195 -15.26 -1.49 -44.65
N GLY A 196 -14.02 -1.90 -44.93
CA GLY A 196 -13.22 -1.39 -46.05
C GLY A 196 -12.74 0.06 -45.86
N LYS A 197 -12.95 0.65 -44.67
CA LYS A 197 -12.55 2.03 -44.37
C LYS A 197 -11.03 2.22 -44.37
N LEU A 198 -10.27 1.22 -43.93
CA LEU A 198 -8.81 1.18 -44.00
C LEU A 198 -8.31 -0.24 -44.31
N ASP A 199 -7.15 -0.36 -44.95
CA ASP A 199 -6.38 -1.60 -45.02
C ASP A 199 -5.42 -1.72 -43.81
N LEU A 200 -4.73 -2.88 -43.70
CA LEU A 200 -3.83 -3.15 -42.58
C LEU A 200 -2.66 -2.15 -42.50
N ARG A 201 -2.10 -1.77 -43.66
CA ARG A 201 -1.00 -0.80 -43.73
C ARG A 201 -1.43 0.56 -43.19
N ASN A 202 -2.58 1.08 -43.64
CA ASN A 202 -3.10 2.36 -43.17
C ASN A 202 -3.55 2.30 -41.71
N PHE A 203 -4.08 1.16 -41.24
CA PHE A 203 -4.35 0.99 -39.82
C PHE A 203 -3.07 1.13 -38.98
N ILE A 204 -1.97 0.49 -39.40
CA ILE A 204 -0.68 0.63 -38.72
C ILE A 204 -0.20 2.09 -38.75
N MET A 205 -0.18 2.73 -39.93
CA MET A 205 0.37 4.08 -40.09
C MET A 205 -0.49 5.18 -39.44
N LYS A 206 -1.82 5.03 -39.40
CA LYS A 206 -2.74 6.06 -38.93
C LYS A 206 -3.26 5.83 -37.51
N ILE A 207 -3.18 4.60 -36.99
CA ILE A 207 -3.66 4.23 -35.65
C ILE A 207 -2.51 3.75 -34.75
N ILE A 208 -1.85 2.64 -35.10
CA ILE A 208 -0.88 2.01 -34.20
C ILE A 208 0.36 2.89 -34.01
N LEU A 209 0.99 3.34 -35.09
CA LEU A 209 2.21 4.13 -35.02
C LEU A 209 2.00 5.44 -34.24
N PRO A 210 0.97 6.27 -34.51
CA PRO A 210 0.77 7.49 -33.72
C PRO A 210 0.43 7.22 -32.25
N ALA A 211 -0.35 6.17 -31.94
CA ALA A 211 -0.67 5.81 -30.56
C ALA A 211 0.60 5.39 -29.78
N VAL A 212 1.45 4.57 -30.40
CA VAL A 212 2.75 4.14 -29.84
C VAL A 212 3.68 5.34 -29.67
N VAL A 213 3.79 6.23 -30.65
CA VAL A 213 4.63 7.44 -30.57
C VAL A 213 4.19 8.32 -29.39
N VAL A 214 2.89 8.56 -29.22
CA VAL A 214 2.37 9.33 -28.08
C VAL A 214 2.72 8.66 -26.74
N PHE A 215 2.51 7.34 -26.63
CA PHE A 215 2.87 6.59 -25.44
C PHE A 215 4.38 6.70 -25.11
N LEU A 216 5.24 6.56 -26.11
CA LEU A 216 6.70 6.63 -25.95
C LEU A 216 7.17 8.05 -25.61
N ILE A 217 6.59 9.09 -26.22
CA ILE A 217 6.90 10.50 -25.88
C ILE A 217 6.59 10.75 -24.39
N ILE A 218 5.42 10.34 -23.91
CA ILE A 218 5.05 10.48 -22.50
C ILE A 218 5.99 9.66 -21.59
N SER A 219 6.44 8.50 -22.05
CA SER A 219 7.31 7.59 -21.31
C SER A 219 8.80 7.98 -21.36
N THR A 220 9.19 8.96 -22.17
CA THR A 220 10.59 9.24 -22.53
C THR A 220 11.56 9.33 -21.34
N PRO A 221 11.22 9.99 -20.21
CA PRO A 221 12.13 10.07 -19.06
C PRO A 221 12.52 8.72 -18.43
N PHE A 222 11.71 7.67 -18.65
CA PHE A 222 11.89 6.35 -18.05
C PHE A 222 12.38 5.29 -19.05
N LEU A 223 12.55 5.66 -20.33
CA LEU A 223 13.08 4.77 -21.36
C LEU A 223 14.60 4.58 -21.28
N THR A 224 15.28 5.26 -20.34
CA THR A 224 16.68 4.99 -19.98
C THR A 224 16.85 3.67 -19.25
N THR A 225 15.80 3.19 -18.58
CA THR A 225 15.72 1.88 -17.88
C THR A 225 14.48 1.11 -18.35
N PRO A 226 14.43 0.74 -19.64
CA PRO A 226 13.19 0.28 -20.28
C PRO A 226 12.74 -1.08 -19.76
N ILE A 227 13.66 -1.97 -19.40
CA ILE A 227 13.34 -3.32 -18.92
C ILE A 227 12.59 -3.22 -17.59
N GLU A 228 13.14 -2.47 -16.64
CA GLU A 228 12.56 -2.24 -15.32
C GLU A 228 11.20 -1.52 -15.44
N TYR A 229 11.15 -0.48 -16.29
CA TYR A 229 9.91 0.24 -16.57
C TYR A 229 8.79 -0.69 -17.09
N PHE A 230 9.06 -1.47 -18.14
CA PHE A 230 8.05 -2.37 -18.70
C PHE A 230 7.71 -3.52 -17.74
N ASN A 231 8.66 -4.06 -16.98
CA ASN A 231 8.39 -5.07 -15.97
C ASN A 231 7.38 -4.59 -14.93
N VAL A 232 7.52 -3.34 -14.47
CA VAL A 232 6.57 -2.72 -13.53
C VAL A 232 5.19 -2.52 -14.17
N LEU A 233 5.12 -2.09 -15.44
CA LEU A 233 3.83 -1.96 -16.15
C LEU A 233 3.09 -3.30 -16.31
N PHE A 234 3.83 -4.40 -16.40
CA PHE A 234 3.26 -5.75 -16.50
C PHE A 234 3.16 -6.49 -15.15
N HIS A 235 3.50 -5.86 -14.02
CA HIS A 235 3.44 -6.46 -12.68
C HIS A 235 2.07 -7.09 -12.37
N HIS A 236 0.99 -6.42 -12.80
CA HIS A 236 -0.39 -6.88 -12.60
C HIS A 236 -0.78 -8.18 -13.31
N THR A 237 0.09 -8.76 -14.14
CA THR A 237 -0.13 -10.09 -14.76
C THR A 237 0.02 -11.25 -13.79
N LYS A 238 0.62 -11.01 -12.61
CA LYS A 238 1.00 -12.04 -11.64
C LYS A 238 0.07 -12.13 -10.41
N SER A 239 -0.97 -11.31 -10.34
CA SER A 239 -1.84 -11.21 -9.16
C SER A 239 -3.32 -11.31 -9.50
N VAL A 240 -4.13 -11.60 -8.49
CA VAL A 240 -5.58 -11.76 -8.62
C VAL A 240 -6.27 -10.50 -8.11
N GLY A 241 -7.35 -10.10 -8.78
CA GLY A 241 -8.13 -8.92 -8.43
C GLY A 241 -9.16 -9.20 -7.34
N GLY A 242 -9.67 -8.14 -6.69
CA GLY A 242 -10.68 -8.24 -5.62
C GLY A 242 -12.13 -8.37 -6.12
N PHE A 243 -12.38 -8.22 -7.42
CA PHE A 243 -13.73 -8.20 -8.01
C PHE A 243 -13.84 -9.21 -9.15
N THR A 244 -13.54 -10.47 -8.85
CA THR A 244 -13.55 -11.57 -9.82
C THR A 244 -13.86 -12.91 -9.17
N TYR A 245 -14.39 -13.85 -9.96
CA TYR A 245 -14.61 -15.23 -9.52
C TYR A 245 -13.29 -16.01 -9.39
N TRP A 246 -12.19 -15.52 -9.99
CA TRP A 246 -10.87 -16.14 -9.91
C TRP A 246 -10.29 -16.18 -8.48
N ILE A 247 -10.79 -15.34 -7.57
CA ILE A 247 -10.40 -15.36 -6.14
C ILE A 247 -10.54 -16.75 -5.53
N ALA A 248 -11.60 -17.49 -5.90
CA ALA A 248 -11.80 -18.83 -5.38
C ALA A 248 -10.83 -19.85 -6.01
N VAL A 249 -10.51 -19.68 -7.30
CA VAL A 249 -9.64 -20.60 -8.06
C VAL A 249 -8.17 -20.42 -7.69
N SER A 250 -7.74 -19.19 -7.41
CA SER A 250 -6.35 -18.86 -7.09
C SER A 250 -5.84 -19.46 -5.79
N THR A 251 -6.74 -19.98 -4.96
CA THR A 251 -6.39 -20.73 -3.74
C THR A 251 -5.86 -22.13 -4.04
N LEU A 252 -6.15 -22.67 -5.23
CA LEU A 252 -5.83 -24.04 -5.64
C LEU A 252 -4.73 -24.10 -6.71
N VAL A 253 -4.60 -23.03 -7.49
CA VAL A 253 -3.70 -22.97 -8.63
C VAL A 253 -2.88 -21.68 -8.54
N ASN A 254 -1.57 -21.82 -8.60
CA ASN A 254 -0.70 -20.66 -8.75
C ASN A 254 -0.87 -20.06 -10.16
N LEU A 255 -1.73 -19.06 -10.27
CA LEU A 255 -2.08 -18.41 -11.54
C LEU A 255 -0.91 -17.66 -12.17
N SER A 256 0.15 -17.33 -11.42
CA SER A 256 1.34 -16.68 -11.97
C SER A 256 2.04 -17.54 -13.03
N ASN A 257 1.95 -18.87 -12.91
CA ASN A 257 2.57 -19.81 -13.84
C ASN A 257 1.74 -20.05 -15.10
N PHE A 258 0.48 -19.60 -15.14
CA PHE A 258 -0.49 -19.89 -16.20
C PHE A 258 -1.17 -18.64 -16.77
N TRP A 259 -0.55 -17.46 -16.63
CA TRP A 259 -1.11 -16.17 -17.06
C TRP A 259 -1.52 -16.14 -18.55
N TYR A 260 -0.89 -16.95 -19.40
CA TYR A 260 -1.17 -17.04 -20.83
C TYR A 260 -2.49 -17.77 -21.14
N ILE A 261 -2.99 -18.66 -20.27
CA ILE A 261 -4.24 -19.42 -20.51
C ILE A 261 -5.45 -18.47 -20.55
N PRO A 262 -5.69 -17.61 -19.54
CA PRO A 262 -6.71 -16.56 -19.61
C PRO A 262 -6.62 -15.66 -20.84
N PHE A 263 -5.40 -15.34 -21.27
CA PHE A 263 -5.16 -14.48 -22.42
C PHE A 263 -5.51 -15.17 -23.74
N ILE A 264 -5.13 -16.44 -23.91
CA ILE A 264 -5.53 -17.25 -25.08
C ILE A 264 -7.06 -17.42 -25.10
N ALA A 265 -7.68 -17.71 -23.97
CA ALA A 265 -9.14 -17.81 -23.86
C ALA A 265 -9.83 -16.49 -24.26
N PHE A 266 -9.32 -15.36 -23.77
CA PHE A 266 -9.78 -14.02 -24.18
C PHE A 266 -9.76 -13.85 -25.70
N LEU A 267 -8.64 -14.16 -26.36
CA LEU A 267 -8.52 -14.01 -27.81
C LEU A 267 -9.48 -14.92 -28.57
N ILE A 268 -9.58 -16.20 -28.19
CA ILE A 268 -10.47 -17.18 -28.84
C ILE A 268 -11.93 -16.74 -28.73
N ILE A 269 -12.39 -16.40 -27.52
CA ILE A 269 -13.78 -16.00 -27.26
C ILE A 269 -14.09 -14.67 -27.98
N THR A 270 -13.15 -13.72 -27.99
CA THR A 270 -13.32 -12.44 -28.70
C THR A 270 -13.48 -12.67 -30.20
N MET A 271 -12.59 -13.45 -30.83
CA MET A 271 -12.66 -13.72 -32.27
C MET A 271 -13.90 -14.52 -32.66
N TYR A 272 -14.34 -15.47 -31.82
CA TYR A 272 -15.61 -16.17 -31.98
C TYR A 272 -16.80 -15.18 -31.95
N THR A 273 -16.82 -14.30 -30.96
CA THR A 273 -17.89 -13.31 -30.74
C THR A 273 -17.97 -12.33 -31.91
N TYR A 274 -16.83 -11.83 -32.41
CA TYR A 274 -16.82 -10.95 -33.58
C TYR A 274 -17.35 -11.60 -34.87
N ARG A 275 -17.09 -12.90 -35.06
CA ARG A 275 -17.64 -13.66 -36.19
C ARG A 275 -19.16 -13.76 -36.08
N LYS A 276 -19.69 -13.99 -34.88
CA LYS A 276 -21.14 -14.10 -34.63
C LYS A 276 -21.88 -12.77 -34.75
N MET A 277 -21.29 -11.68 -34.25
CA MET A 277 -21.94 -10.37 -34.23
C MET A 277 -22.00 -9.68 -35.59
N GLY A 278 -21.13 -10.07 -36.52
CA GLY A 278 -20.92 -9.31 -37.75
C GLY A 278 -20.29 -7.96 -37.43
N VAL A 279 -19.07 -7.95 -36.91
CA VAL A 279 -18.34 -6.67 -36.72
C VAL A 279 -17.96 -6.10 -38.09
N GLY A 280 -18.14 -4.79 -38.29
CA GLY A 280 -17.75 -4.07 -39.51
C GLY A 280 -18.89 -3.67 -40.46
N PHE A 281 -20.14 -4.02 -40.14
CA PHE A 281 -21.30 -3.64 -40.95
C PHE A 281 -21.80 -2.21 -40.67
N ASP A 282 -21.72 -1.77 -39.41
CA ASP A 282 -22.11 -0.41 -38.99
C ASP A 282 -21.38 -0.01 -37.68
N ASP A 283 -21.60 1.24 -37.26
CA ASP A 283 -21.02 1.80 -36.03
C ASP A 283 -21.67 1.20 -34.77
N ASP A 284 -22.90 0.69 -34.83
CA ASP A 284 -23.57 0.06 -33.68
C ASP A 284 -22.88 -1.26 -33.32
N LYS A 285 -22.56 -2.08 -34.33
CA LYS A 285 -21.81 -3.32 -34.18
C LYS A 285 -20.38 -3.08 -33.73
N TYR A 286 -19.78 -1.95 -34.08
CA TYR A 286 -18.48 -1.55 -33.54
C TYR A 286 -18.54 -1.27 -32.03
N ILE A 287 -19.57 -0.56 -31.57
CA ILE A 287 -19.77 -0.29 -30.14
C ILE A 287 -20.08 -1.56 -29.37
N ASP A 288 -20.95 -2.43 -29.90
CA ASP A 288 -21.21 -3.74 -29.31
C ASP A 288 -19.92 -4.57 -29.23
N ALA A 289 -19.06 -4.51 -30.27
CA ALA A 289 -17.77 -5.20 -30.27
C ALA A 289 -16.85 -4.67 -29.17
N CYS A 290 -16.76 -3.34 -28.98
CA CYS A 290 -15.97 -2.73 -27.90
C CYS A 290 -16.48 -3.17 -26.52
N ALA A 291 -17.80 -3.17 -26.30
CA ALA A 291 -18.41 -3.65 -25.07
C ALA A 291 -18.10 -5.14 -24.83
N ALA A 292 -18.21 -5.97 -25.87
CA ALA A 292 -17.91 -7.39 -25.82
C ALA A 292 -16.43 -7.64 -25.48
N THR A 293 -15.49 -6.95 -26.13
CA THR A 293 -14.05 -7.09 -25.83
C THR A 293 -13.74 -6.84 -24.36
N ILE A 294 -14.29 -5.75 -23.80
CA ILE A 294 -14.06 -5.40 -22.41
C ILE A 294 -14.73 -6.43 -21.49
N ALA A 295 -15.98 -6.84 -21.77
CA ALA A 295 -16.68 -7.84 -20.97
C ALA A 295 -15.95 -9.19 -20.96
N ILE A 296 -15.46 -9.66 -22.13
CA ILE A 296 -14.70 -10.90 -22.27
C ILE A 296 -13.36 -10.78 -21.53
N PHE A 297 -12.65 -9.66 -21.65
CA PHE A 297 -11.40 -9.45 -20.91
C PHE A 297 -11.64 -9.51 -19.40
N LEU A 298 -12.67 -8.85 -18.89
CA LEU A 298 -13.02 -8.87 -17.46
C LEU A 298 -13.56 -10.24 -17.01
N ALA A 299 -14.15 -11.02 -17.91
CA ALA A 299 -14.57 -12.38 -17.63
C ALA A 299 -13.35 -13.32 -17.50
N THR A 300 -12.39 -13.25 -18.41
CA THR A 300 -11.28 -14.21 -18.43
C THR A 300 -10.11 -13.80 -17.55
N SER A 301 -9.87 -12.51 -17.32
CA SER A 301 -8.71 -12.02 -16.57
C SER A 301 -8.77 -12.38 -15.08
N PRO A 302 -7.70 -12.97 -14.50
CA PRO A 302 -7.55 -13.12 -13.05
C PRO A 302 -7.41 -11.78 -12.32
N LYS A 303 -6.87 -10.76 -12.98
CA LYS A 303 -6.68 -9.43 -12.39
C LYS A 303 -7.83 -8.51 -12.77
N VAL A 304 -8.91 -8.57 -11.99
CA VAL A 304 -10.03 -7.62 -12.12
C VAL A 304 -10.35 -6.96 -10.80
N ASN A 305 -10.12 -5.65 -10.78
CA ASN A 305 -10.53 -4.79 -9.68
C ASN A 305 -11.80 -4.04 -10.05
N ILE A 306 -12.56 -3.63 -9.05
CA ILE A 306 -13.89 -3.03 -9.22
C ILE A 306 -13.88 -1.79 -10.12
N GLN A 307 -12.82 -0.97 -10.08
CA GLN A 307 -12.65 0.22 -10.91
C GLN A 307 -12.59 -0.08 -12.41
N TYR A 308 -12.20 -1.29 -12.83
CA TYR A 308 -12.15 -1.66 -14.25
C TYR A 308 -13.55 -1.72 -14.88
N THR A 309 -14.59 -1.85 -14.06
CA THR A 309 -16.00 -1.77 -14.48
C THR A 309 -16.32 -0.43 -15.16
N LEU A 310 -15.59 0.66 -14.82
CA LEU A 310 -15.78 1.98 -15.44
C LEU A 310 -15.52 1.98 -16.95
N MET A 311 -14.69 1.08 -17.47
CA MET A 311 -14.49 0.95 -18.93
C MET A 311 -15.68 0.26 -19.62
N LEU A 312 -16.32 -0.69 -18.93
CA LEU A 312 -17.42 -1.47 -19.49
C LEU A 312 -18.75 -0.68 -19.49
N ILE A 313 -19.06 0.04 -18.41
CA ILE A 313 -20.34 0.76 -18.24
C ILE A 313 -20.70 1.63 -19.45
N PRO A 314 -19.86 2.60 -19.90
CA PRO A 314 -20.26 3.47 -20.99
C PRO A 314 -20.41 2.71 -22.31
N MET A 315 -19.65 1.63 -22.52
CA MET A 315 -19.77 0.79 -23.72
C MET A 315 -21.08 0.00 -23.74
N LEU A 316 -21.50 -0.55 -22.60
CA LEU A 316 -22.82 -1.18 -22.47
C LEU A 316 -23.95 -0.17 -22.68
N LEU A 317 -23.84 1.04 -22.13
CA LEU A 317 -24.90 2.05 -22.28
C LEU A 317 -25.03 2.57 -23.72
N LEU A 318 -23.94 2.61 -24.48
CA LEU A 318 -23.94 2.97 -25.90
C LEU A 318 -24.35 1.82 -26.83
N SER A 319 -24.27 0.58 -26.36
CA SER A 319 -24.66 -0.62 -27.12
C SER A 319 -26.17 -0.64 -27.40
N LYS A 320 -26.59 -0.81 -28.66
CA LYS A 320 -28.01 -0.99 -28.99
C LYS A 320 -28.53 -2.34 -28.48
N SER A 321 -27.69 -3.37 -28.50
CA SER A 321 -28.01 -4.70 -27.97
C SER A 321 -28.40 -4.65 -26.49
N PHE A 322 -27.70 -3.85 -25.68
CA PHE A 322 -28.05 -3.63 -24.28
C PHE A 322 -29.49 -3.14 -24.07
N TRP A 323 -29.95 -2.21 -24.91
CA TRP A 323 -31.29 -1.65 -24.76
C TRP A 323 -32.39 -2.55 -25.32
N ALA A 324 -32.08 -3.31 -26.38
CA ALA A 324 -33.01 -4.20 -27.06
C ALA A 324 -33.38 -5.43 -26.21
N GLU A 325 -32.40 -6.01 -25.54
CA GLU A 325 -32.52 -7.32 -24.89
C GLU A 325 -32.66 -7.19 -23.36
N LYS A 326 -33.61 -7.92 -22.75
CA LYS A 326 -33.88 -7.82 -21.28
C LYS A 326 -32.72 -8.38 -20.44
N HIS A 327 -32.03 -9.41 -20.92
CA HIS A 327 -31.00 -10.11 -20.17
C HIS A 327 -29.74 -9.24 -19.94
N PHE A 328 -29.34 -8.40 -20.91
CA PHE A 328 -28.25 -7.42 -20.74
C PHE A 328 -28.54 -6.44 -19.60
N LYS A 329 -29.74 -5.85 -19.58
CA LYS A 329 -30.19 -4.94 -18.51
C LYS A 329 -30.19 -5.63 -17.15
N ARG A 330 -30.69 -6.87 -17.09
CA ARG A 330 -30.69 -7.68 -15.86
C ARG A 330 -29.27 -7.92 -15.35
N ASN A 331 -28.35 -8.39 -16.20
CA ASN A 331 -26.97 -8.66 -15.81
C ASN A 331 -26.22 -7.38 -15.42
N PHE A 332 -26.49 -6.26 -16.09
CA PHE A 332 -25.97 -4.95 -15.69
C PHE A 332 -26.47 -4.51 -14.32
N ILE A 333 -27.77 -4.60 -14.04
CA ILE A 333 -28.32 -4.26 -12.72
C ILE A 333 -27.69 -5.14 -11.64
N LEU A 334 -27.59 -6.45 -11.86
CA LEU A 334 -26.95 -7.37 -10.92
C LEU A 334 -25.47 -7.04 -10.70
N LEU A 335 -24.74 -6.66 -11.75
CA LEU A 335 -23.34 -6.22 -11.66
C LEU A 335 -23.22 -4.95 -10.80
N ILE A 336 -24.05 -3.94 -11.06
CA ILE A 336 -24.06 -2.70 -10.27
C ILE A 336 -24.44 -2.98 -8.81
N SER A 337 -25.47 -3.81 -8.55
CA SER A 337 -25.85 -4.20 -7.18
C SER A 337 -24.71 -4.92 -6.46
N SER A 338 -24.00 -5.83 -7.14
CA SER A 338 -22.83 -6.51 -6.59
C SER A 338 -21.71 -5.53 -6.25
N ALA A 339 -21.42 -4.59 -7.16
CA ALA A 339 -20.41 -3.56 -6.94
C ALA A 339 -20.78 -2.64 -5.78
N VAL A 340 -22.05 -2.28 -5.61
CA VAL A 340 -22.52 -1.48 -4.46
C VAL A 340 -22.33 -2.23 -3.14
N LEU A 341 -22.65 -3.53 -3.08
CA LEU A 341 -22.40 -4.35 -1.89
C LEU A 341 -20.90 -4.47 -1.58
N TRP A 342 -20.08 -4.60 -2.62
CA TRP A 342 -18.62 -4.64 -2.50
C TRP A 342 -18.08 -3.33 -1.93
N LEU A 343 -18.55 -2.18 -2.44
CA LEU A 343 -18.14 -0.86 -1.95
C LEU A 343 -18.65 -0.59 -0.53
N ALA A 344 -19.90 -0.97 -0.23
CA ALA A 344 -20.46 -0.80 1.11
C ALA A 344 -19.65 -1.60 2.14
N SER A 345 -19.34 -2.86 1.85
CA SER A 345 -18.47 -3.66 2.73
C SER A 345 -17.06 -3.07 2.81
N SER A 346 -16.46 -2.61 1.70
CA SER A 346 -15.12 -2.02 1.71
C SER A 346 -15.03 -0.76 2.56
N THR A 347 -16.11 0.04 2.68
CA THR A 347 -16.10 1.20 3.58
C THR A 347 -15.87 0.81 5.03
N THR A 348 -16.48 -0.26 5.52
CA THR A 348 -16.22 -0.75 6.88
C THR A 348 -14.81 -1.32 7.02
N LEU A 349 -14.37 -2.11 6.02
CA LEU A 349 -13.05 -2.74 6.02
C LEU A 349 -11.90 -1.73 5.98
N LEU A 350 -12.13 -0.58 5.36
CA LEU A 350 -11.14 0.48 5.14
C LEU A 350 -11.45 1.73 5.97
N TYR A 351 -12.05 1.56 7.15
CA TYR A 351 -12.26 2.61 8.15
C TYR A 351 -12.93 3.88 7.61
N GLY A 352 -13.97 3.68 6.80
CA GLY A 352 -14.76 4.76 6.21
C GLY A 352 -14.01 5.56 5.13
N TYR A 353 -12.85 5.09 4.65
CA TYR A 353 -11.97 5.86 3.76
C TYR A 353 -11.53 7.19 4.39
N ASP A 354 -11.42 7.23 5.72
CA ASP A 354 -10.96 8.42 6.45
C ASP A 354 -9.47 8.67 6.17
N LEU A 355 -9.12 9.93 5.90
CA LEU A 355 -7.77 10.36 5.55
C LEU A 355 -6.75 10.15 6.68
N ASN A 356 -7.19 10.06 7.93
CA ASN A 356 -6.34 9.67 9.06
C ASN A 356 -5.81 8.23 8.92
N TYR A 357 -6.31 7.43 7.98
CA TYR A 357 -5.86 6.06 7.72
C TYR A 357 -5.00 5.94 6.45
N LEU A 358 -4.60 7.04 5.82
CA LEU A 358 -3.71 6.98 4.66
C LEU A 358 -2.37 6.32 5.01
N GLY A 359 -1.97 5.35 4.19
CA GLY A 359 -0.77 4.54 4.37
C GLY A 359 -0.89 3.54 5.50
N ARG A 360 -2.00 3.55 6.24
CA ARG A 360 -2.21 2.76 7.45
C ARG A 360 -3.13 1.58 7.14
N LEU A 361 -2.64 0.65 6.33
CA LEU A 361 -3.29 -0.64 6.12
C LEU A 361 -3.21 -1.42 7.43
N TYR A 362 -4.33 -1.52 8.15
CA TYR A 362 -4.43 -2.51 9.21
C TYR A 362 -4.44 -3.88 8.55
N ILE A 363 -3.44 -4.69 8.86
CA ILE A 363 -3.65 -6.13 8.78
C ILE A 363 -4.77 -6.44 9.77
N MET A 364 -5.81 -7.02 9.19
CA MET A 364 -7.18 -7.08 9.68
C MET A 364 -7.26 -7.23 11.20
N GLU A 365 -8.11 -6.43 11.84
CA GLU A 365 -8.53 -6.60 13.24
C GLU A 365 -8.92 -8.07 13.47
N SER A 366 -7.97 -8.85 13.96
CA SER A 366 -8.05 -10.30 14.20
C SER A 366 -8.41 -11.14 12.96
N TYR A 367 -7.88 -12.34 12.90
CA TYR A 367 -8.25 -13.40 11.96
C TYR A 367 -9.68 -13.94 12.19
N GLU A 368 -10.58 -13.07 12.65
CA GLU A 368 -11.99 -13.33 12.93
C GLU A 368 -12.78 -12.98 11.68
N LEU A 369 -13.49 -13.96 11.12
CA LEU A 369 -14.38 -13.81 9.97
C LEU A 369 -15.56 -12.88 10.33
N ARG A 370 -15.40 -11.58 10.11
CA ARG A 370 -16.51 -10.63 10.24
C ARG A 370 -17.42 -10.65 9.00
N PRO A 371 -18.74 -10.41 9.14
CA PRO A 371 -19.69 -10.45 8.03
C PRO A 371 -19.30 -9.56 6.83
N GLU A 372 -18.65 -8.43 7.08
CA GLU A 372 -18.24 -7.47 6.05
C GLU A 372 -17.22 -8.07 5.08
N TYR A 373 -16.28 -8.91 5.56
CA TYR A 373 -15.33 -9.62 4.70
C TYR A 373 -16.02 -10.65 3.82
N ILE A 374 -16.96 -11.40 4.39
CA ILE A 374 -17.75 -12.39 3.65
C ILE A 374 -18.53 -11.69 2.54
N ILE A 375 -19.23 -10.60 2.86
CA ILE A 375 -19.98 -9.81 1.87
C ILE A 375 -19.04 -9.28 0.78
N ASN A 376 -17.85 -8.77 1.13
CA ASN A 376 -16.88 -8.26 0.16
C ASN A 376 -16.42 -9.34 -0.82
N ILE A 377 -16.01 -10.51 -0.32
CA ILE A 377 -15.57 -11.63 -1.17
C ILE A 377 -16.72 -12.14 -2.05
N LEU A 378 -17.90 -12.38 -1.45
CA LEU A 378 -19.08 -12.90 -2.17
C LEU A 378 -19.54 -11.96 -3.28
N SER A 379 -19.58 -10.66 -3.00
CA SER A 379 -19.94 -9.64 -3.99
C SER A 379 -18.88 -9.50 -5.09
N GLY A 380 -17.59 -9.68 -4.78
CA GLY A 380 -16.53 -9.72 -5.77
C GLY A 380 -16.66 -10.90 -6.73
N MET A 381 -16.89 -12.10 -6.17
CA MET A 381 -17.11 -13.33 -6.94
C MET A 381 -18.37 -13.24 -7.81
N PHE A 382 -19.49 -12.80 -7.23
CA PHE A 382 -20.74 -12.65 -7.96
C PHE A 382 -20.62 -11.61 -9.08
N GLY A 383 -19.95 -10.48 -8.83
CA GLY A 383 -19.62 -9.48 -9.84
C GLY A 383 -18.82 -10.07 -11.00
N GLY A 384 -17.79 -10.86 -10.70
CA GLY A 384 -17.02 -11.62 -11.69
C GLY A 384 -17.91 -12.50 -12.59
N THR A 385 -18.87 -13.22 -12.01
CA THR A 385 -19.79 -14.06 -12.79
C THR A 385 -20.69 -13.26 -13.74
N ARG A 386 -20.95 -11.97 -13.42
CA ARG A 386 -21.73 -11.10 -14.31
C ARG A 386 -20.95 -10.66 -15.54
N PHE A 387 -19.62 -10.52 -15.44
CA PHE A 387 -18.78 -10.32 -16.64
C PHE A 387 -18.87 -11.54 -17.57
N VAL A 388 -18.83 -12.76 -17.02
CA VAL A 388 -19.04 -13.99 -17.79
C VAL A 388 -20.41 -13.99 -18.47
N ALA A 389 -21.48 -13.69 -17.72
CA ALA A 389 -22.83 -13.65 -18.27
C ALA A 389 -22.96 -12.62 -19.41
N LEU A 390 -22.44 -11.40 -19.23
CA LEU A 390 -22.43 -10.37 -20.28
C LEU A 390 -21.62 -10.81 -21.51
N SER A 391 -20.49 -11.50 -21.30
CA SER A 391 -19.69 -12.05 -22.41
C SER A 391 -20.45 -13.13 -23.20
N MET A 392 -21.20 -13.99 -22.51
CA MET A 392 -22.05 -15.01 -23.11
C MET A 392 -23.24 -14.40 -23.87
N ASP A 393 -23.83 -13.34 -23.33
CA ASP A 393 -24.91 -12.59 -23.97
C ASP A 393 -24.45 -12.04 -25.34
N PHE A 394 -23.26 -11.41 -25.40
CA PHE A 394 -22.68 -10.95 -26.67
C PHE A 394 -22.31 -12.09 -27.63
N ALA A 395 -21.85 -13.23 -27.11
CA ALA A 395 -21.52 -14.42 -27.89
C ALA A 395 -22.77 -15.22 -28.35
N ASN A 396 -23.98 -14.78 -27.97
CA ASN A 396 -25.26 -15.42 -28.26
C ASN A 396 -25.41 -16.85 -27.69
N PHE A 397 -24.74 -17.15 -26.58
CA PHE A 397 -24.89 -18.42 -25.86
C PHE A 397 -26.13 -18.37 -24.95
N LYS A 398 -27.33 -18.37 -25.56
CA LYS A 398 -28.63 -18.21 -24.85
C LYS A 398 -28.99 -19.35 -23.87
N LYS A 399 -28.25 -20.48 -23.86
CA LYS A 399 -28.61 -21.69 -23.10
C LYS A 399 -27.96 -21.82 -21.71
N ILE A 400 -27.02 -20.95 -21.34
CA ILE A 400 -26.36 -20.99 -20.03
C ILE A 400 -26.78 -19.73 -19.25
N ASP A 401 -28.04 -19.67 -18.84
CA ASP A 401 -28.52 -18.58 -17.99
C ASP A 401 -28.01 -18.80 -16.55
N LEU A 402 -26.87 -18.19 -16.22
CA LEU A 402 -26.30 -18.16 -14.87
C LEU A 402 -27.19 -17.43 -13.84
N VAL A 403 -28.36 -16.92 -14.26
CA VAL A 403 -29.39 -16.34 -13.38
C VAL A 403 -30.43 -17.39 -12.98
N ILE A 404 -30.59 -18.49 -13.72
CA ILE A 404 -31.50 -19.57 -13.31
C ILE A 404 -30.78 -20.39 -12.23
N LEU A 405 -31.28 -20.24 -11.00
CA LEU A 405 -30.98 -21.07 -9.83
C LEU A 405 -31.33 -22.55 -10.11
N ASN A 406 -30.55 -23.22 -10.96
CA ASN A 406 -30.50 -24.68 -10.92
C ASN A 406 -29.82 -25.05 -9.58
N LYS A 407 -30.39 -26.01 -8.84
CA LYS A 407 -29.82 -26.51 -7.58
C LYS A 407 -28.32 -26.80 -7.68
N TRP A 408 -27.85 -27.25 -8.86
CA TRP A 408 -26.45 -27.51 -9.13
C TRP A 408 -25.57 -26.26 -9.21
N ASN A 409 -26.08 -25.14 -9.75
CA ASN A 409 -25.34 -23.87 -9.80
C ASN A 409 -25.26 -23.24 -8.40
N VAL A 410 -26.31 -23.39 -7.59
CA VAL A 410 -26.30 -22.97 -6.17
C VAL A 410 -25.32 -23.81 -5.38
N ILE A 411 -25.38 -25.15 -5.51
CA ILE A 411 -24.45 -26.06 -4.83
C ILE A 411 -23.01 -25.81 -5.28
N LEU A 412 -22.76 -25.60 -6.57
CA LEU A 412 -21.42 -25.30 -7.09
C LEU A 412 -20.93 -23.94 -6.61
N THR A 413 -21.78 -22.90 -6.61
CA THR A 413 -21.43 -21.57 -6.10
C THR A 413 -21.18 -21.62 -4.60
N VAL A 414 -22.04 -22.28 -3.82
CA VAL A 414 -21.89 -22.49 -2.37
C VAL A 414 -20.66 -23.35 -2.08
N ALA A 415 -20.36 -24.38 -2.87
CA ALA A 415 -19.17 -25.21 -2.70
C ALA A 415 -17.88 -24.43 -3.01
N ILE A 416 -17.86 -23.65 -4.11
CA ILE A 416 -16.72 -22.78 -4.47
C ILE A 416 -16.52 -21.69 -3.41
N ILE A 417 -17.60 -21.12 -2.88
CA ILE A 417 -17.57 -20.14 -1.78
C ILE A 417 -17.06 -20.77 -0.49
N SER A 418 -17.66 -21.87 -0.04
CA SER A 418 -17.30 -22.54 1.22
C SER A 418 -15.88 -23.10 1.17
N PHE A 419 -15.44 -23.61 0.02
CA PHE A 419 -14.10 -24.14 -0.17
C PHE A 419 -13.07 -23.02 -0.37
N GLY A 420 -13.40 -21.95 -1.10
CA GLY A 420 -12.58 -20.74 -1.17
C GLY A 420 -12.37 -20.11 0.20
N LEU A 421 -13.42 -20.08 1.04
CA LEU A 421 -13.31 -19.65 2.44
C LEU A 421 -12.39 -20.57 3.25
N LEU A 422 -12.41 -21.90 3.03
CA LEU A 422 -11.53 -22.84 3.73
C LEU A 422 -10.05 -22.74 3.30
N CYS A 423 -9.75 -22.38 2.04
CA CYS A 423 -8.39 -22.31 1.51
C CYS A 423 -7.70 -20.93 1.69
N ILE A 424 -8.46 -19.86 1.96
CA ILE A 424 -7.92 -18.50 2.20
C ILE A 424 -7.49 -18.30 3.65
N LEU A 425 -7.99 -19.14 4.58
CA LEU A 425 -7.75 -18.94 6.01
C LEU A 425 -6.37 -19.49 6.40
N PRO A 426 -5.41 -18.64 6.81
CA PRO A 426 -4.21 -19.13 7.45
C PRO A 426 -4.59 -19.91 8.72
N THR A 427 -3.69 -20.77 9.18
CA THR A 427 -3.87 -21.44 10.48
C THR A 427 -4.22 -20.37 11.53
N PRO A 428 -5.33 -20.51 12.30
CA PRO A 428 -5.84 -19.47 13.19
C PRO A 428 -4.84 -18.93 14.24
N SER A 429 -3.72 -19.63 14.43
CA SER A 429 -2.71 -19.35 15.43
C SER A 429 -1.62 -18.35 15.01
N GLY A 430 -1.24 -18.27 13.72
CA GLY A 430 -0.06 -17.50 13.29
C GLY A 430 1.21 -17.85 14.08
N VAL A 431 2.03 -16.85 14.41
CA VAL A 431 3.20 -16.98 15.30
C VAL A 431 2.71 -16.94 16.75
N ARG A 432 3.16 -17.88 17.59
CA ARG A 432 2.89 -17.95 19.02
C ARG A 432 4.18 -17.75 19.80
N LEU A 433 4.34 -16.57 20.39
CA LEU A 433 5.44 -16.26 21.30
C LEU A 433 5.12 -16.80 22.69
N HIS A 434 6.15 -17.15 23.45
CA HIS A 434 6.02 -17.63 24.83
C HIS A 434 5.59 -16.51 25.78
N GLU A 435 4.76 -16.83 26.79
CA GLU A 435 4.51 -15.89 27.89
C GLU A 435 5.83 -15.55 28.60
N ALA A 436 6.08 -14.25 28.80
CA ALA A 436 7.29 -13.76 29.45
C ALA A 436 7.01 -12.49 30.26
N ALA A 437 7.84 -12.25 31.27
CA ALA A 437 7.71 -11.09 32.15
C ALA A 437 7.90 -9.77 31.40
N ILE A 438 8.82 -9.71 30.43
CA ILE A 438 9.11 -8.51 29.64
C ILE A 438 8.80 -8.77 28.17
N ARG A 439 7.81 -8.04 27.65
CA ARG A 439 7.37 -8.11 26.25
C ARG A 439 7.39 -6.71 25.67
N VAL A 440 8.40 -6.44 24.84
CA VAL A 440 8.64 -5.12 24.27
C VAL A 440 8.13 -5.06 22.84
N GLY A 441 7.29 -4.08 22.53
CA GLY A 441 6.93 -3.72 21.15
C GLY A 441 7.75 -2.51 20.69
N ILE A 442 8.55 -2.68 19.64
CA ILE A 442 9.38 -1.61 19.07
C ILE A 442 8.86 -1.32 17.66
N PRO A 443 7.89 -0.40 17.49
CA PRO A 443 7.52 0.06 16.16
C PRO A 443 8.70 0.80 15.50
N GLU A 444 8.74 0.87 14.16
CA GLU A 444 9.74 1.69 13.44
C GLU A 444 9.68 3.17 13.84
N SER A 445 8.48 3.63 14.20
CA SER A 445 8.19 4.93 14.77
C SER A 445 6.80 4.91 15.39
N ALA A 446 6.42 5.95 16.14
CA ALA A 446 5.02 6.08 16.55
C ALA A 446 4.05 6.05 15.34
N ASP A 447 4.44 6.62 14.20
CA ASP A 447 3.59 6.70 13.00
C ASP A 447 3.36 5.34 12.32
N SER A 448 4.28 4.38 12.48
CA SER A 448 4.11 3.02 11.90
C SER A 448 3.08 2.18 12.67
N ALA A 449 2.75 2.54 13.91
CA ALA A 449 1.88 1.75 14.79
C ALA A 449 0.62 2.50 15.27
N PHE A 450 0.69 3.81 15.48
CA PHE A 450 -0.36 4.59 16.14
C PHE A 450 -0.91 5.71 15.23
N ILE A 451 -2.05 6.27 15.62
CA ILE A 451 -2.65 7.45 15.00
C ILE A 451 -2.70 8.54 16.09
N PRO A 452 -2.17 9.76 15.85
CA PRO A 452 -2.23 10.85 16.82
C PRO A 452 -3.64 11.04 17.39
N GLY A 453 -3.77 11.01 18.73
CA GLY A 453 -5.05 11.22 19.42
C GLY A 453 -6.09 10.09 19.30
N SER A 454 -5.73 8.92 18.74
CA SER A 454 -6.66 7.80 18.53
C SER A 454 -6.47 6.68 19.54
N SER A 455 -7.30 6.63 20.59
CA SER A 455 -7.33 5.51 21.54
C SER A 455 -7.68 4.17 20.86
N ARG A 456 -8.37 4.19 19.71
CA ARG A 456 -8.63 2.98 18.92
C ARG A 456 -7.34 2.37 18.37
N SER A 457 -6.41 3.20 17.88
CA SER A 457 -5.13 2.71 17.36
C SER A 457 -4.29 2.01 18.45
N VAL A 458 -4.32 2.54 19.68
CA VAL A 458 -3.66 1.93 20.84
C VAL A 458 -4.31 0.59 21.20
N SER A 459 -5.65 0.52 21.23
CA SER A 459 -6.37 -0.75 21.46
C SER A 459 -5.99 -1.83 20.45
N GLN A 460 -5.89 -1.47 19.18
CA GLN A 460 -5.55 -2.41 18.12
C GLN A 460 -4.11 -2.90 18.24
N PHE A 461 -3.17 -1.98 18.52
CA PHE A 461 -1.76 -2.33 18.71
C PHE A 461 -1.58 -3.32 19.87
N LEU A 462 -2.17 -3.03 21.04
CA LEU A 462 -2.06 -3.90 22.21
C LEU A 462 -2.79 -5.23 22.03
N LYS A 463 -3.95 -5.24 21.35
CA LYS A 463 -4.64 -6.50 20.97
C LYS A 463 -3.76 -7.36 20.07
N HIS A 464 -3.00 -6.75 19.16
CA HIS A 464 -2.20 -7.47 18.17
C HIS A 464 -0.88 -8.00 18.74
N TYR A 465 -0.18 -7.22 19.55
CA TYR A 465 1.16 -7.60 20.03
C TYR A 465 1.18 -8.13 21.47
N ASN A 466 0.18 -7.81 22.29
CA ASN A 466 0.12 -8.18 23.71
C ASN A 466 1.45 -7.89 24.44
N VAL A 467 1.85 -6.61 24.46
CA VAL A 467 3.10 -6.13 25.05
C VAL A 467 2.84 -5.32 26.31
N ASN A 468 3.79 -5.34 27.25
CA ASN A 468 3.77 -4.53 28.46
C ASN A 468 4.81 -3.39 28.46
N TYR A 469 5.67 -3.35 27.44
CA TYR A 469 6.55 -2.23 27.13
C TYR A 469 6.37 -1.79 25.68
N VAL A 470 6.38 -0.48 25.44
CA VAL A 470 6.41 0.13 24.09
C VAL A 470 7.59 1.09 23.99
N VAL A 471 8.37 0.98 22.91
CA VAL A 471 9.49 1.89 22.64
C VAL A 471 9.08 2.88 21.56
N LEU A 472 9.10 4.18 21.89
CA LEU A 472 8.89 5.24 20.89
C LEU A 472 10.23 5.78 20.43
N SER A 473 10.65 5.37 19.24
CA SER A 473 12.01 5.63 18.74
C SER A 473 12.16 6.92 17.94
N PHE A 474 13.22 7.67 18.23
CA PHE A 474 13.55 8.94 17.59
C PHE A 474 15.04 9.04 17.27
N SER A 475 15.36 10.00 16.40
CA SER A 475 16.74 10.35 16.06
C SER A 475 17.50 10.94 17.24
N PRO A 476 18.85 10.89 17.21
CA PRO A 476 19.66 11.54 18.24
C PRO A 476 19.48 13.07 18.24
N ASP A 477 19.06 13.65 17.12
CA ASP A 477 18.83 15.09 16.99
C ASP A 477 17.62 15.59 17.76
N LEU A 478 16.61 14.75 18.01
CA LEU A 478 15.54 15.12 18.94
C LEU A 478 16.13 15.51 20.29
N VAL A 479 17.06 14.69 20.79
CA VAL A 479 17.74 14.87 22.07
C VAL A 479 18.74 16.03 22.00
N ASN A 480 19.60 16.05 20.98
CA ASN A 480 20.65 17.07 20.85
C ASN A 480 20.09 18.48 20.73
N THR A 481 18.93 18.64 20.09
CA THR A 481 18.30 19.94 19.85
C THR A 481 17.15 20.25 20.81
N TYR A 482 16.90 19.39 21.81
CA TYR A 482 15.82 19.60 22.76
C TYR A 482 16.06 20.86 23.61
N GLN A 483 15.08 21.76 23.66
CA GLN A 483 15.17 23.03 24.41
C GLN A 483 14.09 23.16 25.48
N GLY A 484 13.27 22.12 25.67
CA GLY A 484 12.12 22.12 26.56
C GLY A 484 10.84 21.73 25.82
N TYR A 485 9.79 21.47 26.59
CA TYR A 485 8.49 21.05 26.07
C TYR A 485 7.72 22.20 25.43
N ASP A 486 7.48 22.10 24.13
CA ASP A 486 6.58 22.96 23.37
C ASP A 486 5.50 22.08 22.72
N PRO A 487 4.23 22.14 23.19
CA PRO A 487 3.14 21.29 22.73
C PRO A 487 2.93 21.28 21.21
N GLU A 488 3.20 22.40 20.54
CA GLU A 488 2.91 22.60 19.12
C GLU A 488 4.08 22.24 18.20
N LYS A 489 5.25 21.92 18.77
CA LYS A 489 6.46 21.62 18.01
C LYS A 489 6.33 20.28 17.28
N ASP A 490 6.64 20.30 15.98
CA ASP A 490 6.67 19.10 15.12
C ASP A 490 7.82 18.17 15.54
N ILE A 491 7.50 16.89 15.71
CA ILE A 491 8.45 15.83 16.05
C ILE A 491 8.61 14.78 14.96
N THR A 492 7.74 14.79 13.93
CA THR A 492 7.70 13.83 12.82
C THR A 492 9.04 13.69 12.12
N ARG A 493 9.79 14.81 11.98
CA ARG A 493 11.10 14.81 11.32
C ARG A 493 12.14 13.90 11.98
N TYR A 494 11.98 13.61 13.27
CA TYR A 494 12.89 12.75 14.04
C TYR A 494 12.46 11.27 14.03
N MET A 495 11.35 10.93 13.39
CA MET A 495 10.88 9.54 13.24
C MET A 495 11.51 8.85 12.03
N ARG A 496 11.90 7.58 12.19
CA ARG A 496 12.48 6.74 11.13
C ARG A 496 11.47 6.45 10.03
N PHE A 497 10.32 5.88 10.40
CA PHE A 497 9.18 5.71 9.49
C PHE A 497 8.24 6.92 9.59
N LYS A 498 7.62 7.30 8.47
CA LYS A 498 6.61 8.38 8.42
C LYS A 498 5.75 8.26 7.17
N THR A 499 4.45 8.21 7.40
CA THR A 499 3.41 8.28 6.37
C THR A 499 3.31 9.69 5.77
N ALA A 500 3.61 10.72 6.58
CA ALA A 500 3.41 12.14 6.29
C ALA A 500 1.93 12.55 6.06
N ALA A 501 0.98 11.65 6.30
CA ALA A 501 -0.44 11.98 6.29
C ALA A 501 -0.78 12.93 7.46
N ASP A 502 -0.30 12.59 8.66
CA ASP A 502 -0.41 13.43 9.85
C ASP A 502 0.98 13.81 10.37
N ARG A 503 1.16 15.09 10.69
CA ARG A 503 2.33 15.54 11.45
C ARG A 503 2.10 15.29 12.92
N TRP A 504 3.07 14.66 13.57
CA TRP A 504 3.10 14.48 15.01
C TRP A 504 3.66 15.73 15.69
N LYS A 505 3.00 16.15 16.76
CA LYS A 505 3.46 17.19 17.68
C LYS A 505 3.88 16.61 19.02
N TYR A 506 4.56 17.40 19.85
CA TYR A 506 4.99 16.98 21.19
C TYR A 506 3.81 16.57 22.07
N ARG A 507 2.68 17.29 21.96
CA ARG A 507 1.44 16.94 22.68
C ARG A 507 0.86 15.58 22.28
N ASP A 508 1.01 15.19 21.02
CA ASP A 508 0.46 13.93 20.53
C ASP A 508 1.27 12.73 21.04
N VAL A 509 2.60 12.87 21.10
CA VAL A 509 3.48 11.86 21.71
C VAL A 509 3.22 11.73 23.20
N ARG A 510 3.09 12.84 23.92
CA ARG A 510 2.76 12.82 25.36
C ARG A 510 1.40 12.18 25.61
N GLY A 511 0.38 12.54 24.83
CA GLY A 511 -0.94 11.91 24.92
C GLY A 511 -0.93 10.41 24.64
N LEU A 512 -0.07 9.95 23.71
CA LEU A 512 0.14 8.51 23.47
C LEU A 512 0.80 7.81 24.67
N VAL A 513 1.77 8.45 25.32
CA VAL A 513 2.39 7.93 26.56
C VAL A 513 1.34 7.79 27.66
N ASP A 514 0.57 8.85 27.92
CA ASP A 514 -0.49 8.86 28.94
C ASP A 514 -1.56 7.77 28.68
N GLU A 515 -1.96 7.57 27.41
CA GLU A 515 -2.93 6.55 27.03
C GLU A 515 -2.37 5.12 27.23
N LEU A 516 -1.11 4.86 26.90
CA LEU A 516 -0.46 3.56 27.14
C LEU A 516 -0.31 3.28 28.64
N HIS A 517 0.08 4.28 29.43
CA HIS A 517 0.13 4.19 30.90
C HIS A 517 -1.22 3.84 31.50
N SER A 518 -2.31 4.44 31.02
CA SER A 518 -3.67 4.16 31.50
C SER A 518 -4.09 2.69 31.31
N ARG A 519 -3.39 1.97 30.42
CA ARG A 519 -3.61 0.55 30.09
C ARG A 519 -2.57 -0.37 30.74
N GLY A 520 -1.74 0.15 31.65
CA GLY A 520 -0.72 -0.61 32.37
C GLY A 520 0.52 -0.96 31.53
N VAL A 521 0.76 -0.23 30.43
CA VAL A 521 1.92 -0.44 29.54
C VAL A 521 2.96 0.63 29.83
N LYS A 522 4.20 0.23 30.08
CA LYS A 522 5.33 1.15 30.25
C LYS A 522 5.83 1.64 28.89
N VAL A 523 6.30 2.88 28.82
CA VAL A 523 6.76 3.51 27.58
C VAL A 523 8.18 4.03 27.73
N LEU A 524 9.07 3.58 26.84
CA LEU A 524 10.48 3.95 26.84
C LEU A 524 10.78 4.92 25.69
N LEU A 525 11.65 5.89 25.97
CA LEU A 525 12.23 6.76 24.94
C LEU A 525 13.27 5.97 24.15
N GLY A 526 12.92 5.56 22.93
CA GLY A 526 13.86 4.94 22.00
C GLY A 526 14.75 5.98 21.33
N ILE A 527 16.06 5.75 21.31
CA ILE A 527 17.02 6.68 20.68
C ILE A 527 17.97 5.88 19.79
N TYR A 528 17.98 6.21 18.51
CA TYR A 528 19.00 5.72 17.59
C TYR A 528 20.34 6.41 17.88
N LEU A 529 21.37 5.63 18.17
CA LEU A 529 22.71 6.12 18.50
C LEU A 529 23.67 6.04 17.31
N LYS A 530 23.13 6.26 16.11
CA LYS A 530 23.88 6.39 14.86
C LYS A 530 23.24 7.44 13.95
N LYS A 531 24.00 7.92 12.98
CA LYS A 531 23.50 8.74 11.89
C LYS A 531 22.86 7.84 10.82
N GLU A 532 21.54 7.95 10.66
CA GLU A 532 20.79 7.23 9.62
C GLU A 532 20.81 8.00 8.30
N LYS A 533 20.95 7.29 7.17
CA LYS A 533 20.83 7.89 5.84
C LYS A 533 19.37 7.97 5.42
N VAL A 534 19.01 8.98 4.65
CA VAL A 534 17.68 9.06 4.02
C VAL A 534 17.50 7.85 3.11
N LYS A 535 16.39 7.13 3.28
CA LYS A 535 16.04 5.93 2.52
C LYS A 535 14.84 6.24 1.62
N TYR A 536 14.98 5.93 0.34
CA TYR A 536 13.95 6.15 -0.68
C TYR A 536 13.28 4.82 -1.02
N HIS A 537 12.57 4.25 -0.05
CA HIS A 537 11.91 2.95 -0.19
C HIS A 537 10.42 3.11 0.15
N TYR A 538 9.53 3.00 -0.83
CA TYR A 538 8.07 3.22 -0.67
C TYR A 538 7.65 4.57 -0.05
N GLY A 539 8.56 5.53 -0.09
CA GLY A 539 8.44 6.86 0.49
C GLY A 539 9.82 7.44 0.80
N VAL A 540 9.84 8.62 1.41
CA VAL A 540 11.05 9.21 1.97
C VAL A 540 11.08 8.91 3.47
N HIS A 541 11.96 7.99 3.86
CA HIS A 541 12.13 7.50 5.22
C HIS A 541 13.53 7.81 5.76
N GLY A 542 13.75 7.48 7.03
CA GLY A 542 14.89 7.94 7.80
C GLY A 542 14.58 9.23 8.54
N PHE A 543 15.47 9.66 9.43
CA PHE A 543 15.23 10.76 10.35
C PHE A 543 16.27 11.87 10.22
N ALA A 544 15.91 13.08 10.67
CA ALA A 544 16.82 14.22 10.64
C ALA A 544 17.99 14.06 11.62
N VAL A 545 19.18 14.47 11.15
CA VAL A 545 20.47 14.39 11.84
C VAL A 545 21.33 15.65 11.61
N ASP A 546 20.71 16.77 11.23
CA ASP A 546 21.37 18.04 10.89
C ASP A 546 22.35 18.54 11.97
N TRP A 547 22.07 18.32 13.25
CA TRP A 547 22.94 18.70 14.35
C TRP A 547 24.14 17.77 14.44
N VAL A 548 23.92 16.45 14.36
CA VAL A 548 25.01 15.46 14.31
C VAL A 548 25.93 15.71 13.11
N GLU A 549 25.38 16.09 11.94
CA GLU A 549 26.18 16.43 10.76
C GLU A 549 27.09 17.65 10.96
N LYS A 550 26.70 18.58 11.84
CA LYS A 550 27.51 19.75 12.20
C LYS A 550 28.57 19.46 13.27
N HIS A 551 28.55 18.27 13.87
CA HIS A 551 29.49 17.84 14.90
C HIS A 551 30.16 16.51 14.50
N PRO A 552 31.04 16.51 13.48
CA PRO A 552 31.71 15.29 13.03
C PRO A 552 32.60 14.65 14.09
N GLU A 553 33.02 15.37 15.12
CA GLU A 553 33.86 14.87 16.22
C GLU A 553 33.19 13.81 17.10
N ILE A 554 31.85 13.70 17.04
CA ILE A 554 31.08 12.67 17.75
C ILE A 554 30.72 11.47 16.86
N LEU A 555 31.19 11.43 15.60
CA LEU A 555 30.90 10.35 14.66
C LEU A 555 32.07 9.37 14.52
N GLY A 556 31.76 8.09 14.67
CA GLY A 556 32.69 6.97 14.51
C GLY A 556 32.51 6.22 13.19
N PHE A 557 33.22 5.08 13.08
CA PHE A 557 33.07 4.16 11.96
C PHE A 557 31.65 3.57 11.91
N GLN A 558 31.09 3.38 10.71
CA GLN A 558 29.66 3.05 10.50
C GLN A 558 28.70 4.09 11.09
N ASP A 559 29.13 5.36 11.18
CA ASP A 559 28.25 6.48 11.54
C ASP A 559 27.66 6.37 12.98
N VAL A 560 28.23 5.54 13.86
CA VAL A 560 27.81 5.42 15.28
C VAL A 560 28.28 6.63 16.11
N LEU A 561 27.52 6.96 17.16
CA LEU A 561 27.84 8.08 18.04
C LEU A 561 28.86 7.71 19.12
N LEU A 562 29.86 8.58 19.31
CA LEU A 562 30.97 8.40 20.24
C LEU A 562 30.74 9.20 21.54
N PHE A 563 30.28 8.56 22.62
CA PHE A 563 29.99 9.26 23.89
C PHE A 563 31.22 9.53 24.75
N ASN A 564 32.38 8.99 24.38
CA ASN A 564 33.68 9.39 24.92
C ASN A 564 34.26 10.66 24.25
N SER A 565 33.66 11.16 23.16
CA SER A 565 34.06 12.41 22.51
C SER A 565 33.66 13.65 23.32
N THR A 566 34.28 14.78 23.00
CA THR A 566 33.99 16.09 23.59
C THR A 566 33.39 17.01 22.53
N VAL A 567 32.27 17.66 22.84
CA VAL A 567 31.57 18.59 21.95
C VAL A 567 31.78 20.03 22.42
N ASN A 568 31.85 20.98 21.47
CA ASN A 568 31.91 22.42 21.78
C ASN A 568 30.50 23.04 21.74
N ILE A 569 29.99 23.43 22.90
CA ILE A 569 28.70 24.12 23.03
C ILE A 569 28.94 25.52 23.56
N ASN A 570 28.64 26.54 22.76
CA ASN A 570 28.78 27.96 23.12
C ASN A 570 30.18 28.30 23.69
N GLY A 571 31.24 27.74 23.10
CA GLY A 571 32.63 27.97 23.51
C GLY A 571 33.10 27.12 24.70
N LYS A 572 32.28 26.18 25.20
CA LYS A 572 32.64 25.25 26.27
C LYS A 572 32.78 23.83 25.74
N HIS A 573 33.92 23.21 26.03
CA HIS A 573 34.18 21.80 25.77
C HIS A 573 33.54 20.94 26.85
N ILE A 574 32.56 20.11 26.46
CA ILE A 574 31.79 19.26 27.36
C ILE A 574 31.84 17.83 26.83
N LEU A 575 32.06 16.84 27.69
CA LEU A 575 31.94 15.43 27.33
C LEU A 575 30.55 15.16 26.74
N TYR A 576 30.48 14.58 25.55
CA TYR A 576 29.23 14.38 24.82
C TYR A 576 28.23 13.53 25.64
N ALA A 577 28.70 12.51 26.37
CA ALA A 577 27.89 11.75 27.32
C ALA A 577 27.14 12.64 28.33
N ASN A 578 27.81 13.65 28.90
CA ASN A 578 27.21 14.54 29.89
C ASN A 578 26.19 15.49 29.25
N TYR A 579 26.47 15.96 28.04
CA TYR A 579 25.54 16.82 27.30
C TYR A 579 24.27 16.03 26.94
N PHE A 580 24.46 14.84 26.37
CA PHE A 580 23.37 14.00 25.88
C PHE A 580 22.51 13.45 27.01
N SER A 581 23.11 12.94 28.11
CA SER A 581 22.35 12.37 29.22
C SER A 581 21.41 13.38 29.89
N ARG A 582 21.85 14.62 30.09
CA ARG A 582 21.01 15.70 30.66
C ARG A 582 19.81 16.03 29.77
N LYS A 583 20.00 15.97 28.46
CA LYS A 583 18.92 16.20 27.48
C LYS A 583 17.94 15.04 27.49
N ILE A 584 18.43 13.80 27.54
CA ILE A 584 17.60 12.61 27.72
C ILE A 584 16.73 12.75 28.98
N GLU A 585 17.32 13.09 30.12
CA GLU A 585 16.59 13.28 31.39
C GLU A 585 15.45 14.31 31.25
N SER A 586 15.70 15.39 30.51
CA SER A 586 14.68 16.41 30.24
C SER A 586 13.55 15.85 29.38
N VAL A 587 13.87 15.12 28.30
CA VAL A 587 12.86 14.51 27.41
C VAL A 587 12.05 13.44 28.16
N VAL A 588 12.71 12.56 28.91
CA VAL A 588 12.07 11.51 29.72
C VAL A 588 11.05 12.14 30.68
N LYS A 589 11.46 13.16 31.42
CA LYS A 589 10.59 13.86 32.36
C LYS A 589 9.43 14.61 31.67
N ASP A 590 9.71 15.35 30.62
CA ASP A 590 8.75 16.27 30.00
C ASP A 590 7.64 15.53 29.23
N PHE A 591 7.96 14.35 28.67
CA PHE A 591 7.00 13.48 27.97
C PHE A 591 6.42 12.36 28.84
N GLY A 592 6.96 12.13 30.04
CA GLY A 592 6.49 11.10 30.96
C GLY A 592 6.96 9.68 30.62
N PHE A 593 8.13 9.50 29.99
CA PHE A 593 8.67 8.17 29.72
C PHE A 593 9.12 7.48 31.01
N ASP A 594 9.02 6.14 31.07
CA ASP A 594 9.46 5.31 32.21
C ASP A 594 10.97 5.03 32.21
N GLY A 595 11.64 5.38 31.12
CA GLY A 595 13.04 5.08 30.90
C GLY A 595 13.47 5.28 29.45
N VAL A 596 14.60 4.67 29.09
CA VAL A 596 15.24 4.82 27.79
C VAL A 596 15.56 3.48 27.15
N TYR A 597 15.52 3.45 25.83
CA TYR A 597 15.92 2.32 25.02
C TYR A 597 16.98 2.77 24.01
N LEU A 598 18.23 2.33 24.21
CA LEU A 598 19.39 2.75 23.43
C LEU A 598 19.62 1.79 22.25
N MET A 599 19.38 2.29 21.04
CA MET A 599 19.36 1.51 19.80
C MET A 599 20.59 1.76 18.95
N ASP A 600 21.01 0.77 18.16
CA ASP A 600 21.90 0.96 17.01
C ASP A 600 23.26 1.63 17.31
N TRP A 601 23.74 1.50 18.54
CA TRP A 601 25.07 1.98 18.96
C TRP A 601 26.20 1.06 18.49
N ASN A 602 25.87 -0.13 18.00
CA ASN A 602 26.84 -1.11 17.52
C ASN A 602 26.44 -1.78 16.19
N ASP A 603 27.47 -2.01 15.36
CA ASP A 603 27.45 -2.71 14.08
C ASP A 603 28.57 -3.76 14.06
N TRP A 604 28.30 -4.92 13.45
CA TRP A 604 29.22 -6.04 13.34
C TRP A 604 30.55 -5.70 12.64
N LYS A 605 30.55 -4.71 11.73
CA LYS A 605 31.75 -4.27 10.98
C LYS A 605 32.73 -3.47 11.82
N ILE A 606 32.30 -2.92 12.95
CA ILE A 606 33.18 -2.18 13.86
C ILE A 606 34.15 -3.20 14.51
N LYS A 607 35.45 -2.92 14.52
CA LYS A 607 36.49 -3.74 15.17
C LYS A 607 37.08 -2.98 16.37
N GLY A 608 37.58 -3.68 17.39
CA GLY A 608 38.22 -3.09 18.58
C GLY A 608 37.26 -2.79 19.74
N ASP A 609 37.66 -1.89 20.65
CA ASP A 609 36.92 -1.57 21.88
C ASP A 609 35.71 -0.66 21.61
N LYS A 610 34.58 -1.31 21.31
CA LYS A 610 33.25 -0.71 21.09
C LYS A 610 32.63 -0.15 22.39
N LEU A 611 32.95 -0.75 23.53
CA LEU A 611 32.33 -0.40 24.81
C LEU A 611 32.78 0.97 25.31
N SER A 612 34.03 1.35 25.00
CA SER A 612 34.55 2.69 25.31
C SER A 612 33.65 3.82 24.80
N TYR A 613 32.91 3.60 23.71
CA TYR A 613 32.04 4.60 23.10
C TYR A 613 30.71 4.78 23.83
N ILE A 614 30.15 3.74 24.45
CA ILE A 614 28.80 3.79 25.05
C ILE A 614 28.80 3.83 26.58
N LEU A 615 29.81 3.26 27.23
CA LEU A 615 29.91 3.18 28.69
C LEU A 615 29.83 4.55 29.40
N PRO A 616 30.43 5.64 28.88
CA PRO A 616 30.27 6.96 29.49
C PRO A 616 28.81 7.40 29.61
N LEU A 617 27.98 7.12 28.58
CA LEU A 617 26.56 7.46 28.59
C LEU A 617 25.79 6.59 29.60
N LEU A 618 25.98 5.27 29.57
CA LEU A 618 25.31 4.34 30.49
C LEU A 618 25.58 4.67 31.96
N LYS A 619 26.84 4.94 32.30
CA LYS A 619 27.22 5.32 33.66
C LYS A 619 26.53 6.61 34.10
N LYS A 620 26.38 7.58 33.20
CA LYS A 620 25.70 8.85 33.50
C LYS A 620 24.21 8.65 33.73
N LEU A 621 23.53 7.93 32.84
CA LEU A 621 22.09 7.61 32.97
C LEU A 621 21.79 6.82 34.25
N LYS A 622 22.64 5.84 34.58
CA LYS A 622 22.52 5.08 35.83
C LYS A 622 22.71 5.97 37.06
N SER A 623 23.66 6.90 37.01
CA SER A 623 23.92 7.82 38.13
C SER A 623 22.82 8.86 38.34
N SER A 624 22.12 9.27 37.29
CA SER A 624 21.06 10.27 37.36
C SER A 624 19.67 9.68 37.62
N ARG A 625 19.54 8.34 37.66
CA ARG A 625 18.27 7.62 37.85
C ARG A 625 17.20 8.03 36.82
N CYS A 626 17.59 8.03 35.54
CA CYS A 626 16.76 8.43 34.39
C CYS A 626 15.63 7.44 34.03
N GLY A 627 15.12 6.68 34.99
CA GLY A 627 14.21 5.55 34.75
C GLY A 627 14.94 4.26 34.37
N GLU A 628 14.21 3.29 33.80
CA GLU A 628 14.74 1.99 33.37
C GLU A 628 15.62 2.14 32.11
N ILE A 629 16.77 1.47 32.07
CA ILE A 629 17.74 1.56 30.99
C ILE A 629 17.75 0.24 30.21
N PHE A 630 17.23 0.29 28.99
CA PHE A 630 17.29 -0.79 28.01
C PHE A 630 18.39 -0.46 26.99
N ILE A 631 19.20 -1.45 26.62
CA ILE A 631 20.23 -1.30 25.60
C ILE A 631 20.29 -2.51 24.69
N GLU A 632 20.44 -2.26 23.40
CA GLU A 632 20.73 -3.33 22.45
C GLU A 632 22.10 -3.97 22.74
N GLY A 633 22.15 -5.29 22.68
CA GLY A 633 23.38 -6.06 22.81
C GLY A 633 24.32 -5.81 21.65
N ILE A 634 25.54 -6.33 21.80
CA ILE A 634 26.54 -6.24 20.75
C ILE A 634 26.14 -7.11 19.57
N ASP A 635 26.40 -6.59 18.37
CA ASP A 635 26.09 -7.26 17.13
C ASP A 635 27.15 -8.34 16.80
N SER A 636 27.26 -9.33 17.69
CA SER A 636 28.23 -10.42 17.63
C SER A 636 27.68 -11.69 18.27
N THR A 637 28.12 -12.83 17.74
CA THR A 637 27.88 -14.18 18.26
C THR A 637 29.09 -14.74 19.02
N ASN A 638 30.06 -13.90 19.42
CA ASN A 638 31.24 -14.37 20.17
C ASN A 638 31.70 -13.45 21.32
N ASP A 639 31.11 -12.27 21.48
CA ASP A 639 31.56 -11.27 22.46
C ASP A 639 30.79 -11.35 23.79
N VAL A 640 31.07 -12.41 24.56
CA VAL A 640 30.41 -12.69 25.84
C VAL A 640 30.72 -11.60 26.87
N ASN A 641 31.99 -11.23 27.01
CA ASN A 641 32.46 -10.28 28.03
C ASN A 641 31.76 -8.94 27.92
N SER A 642 31.59 -8.44 26.70
CA SER A 642 31.01 -7.13 26.53
C SER A 642 29.50 -7.13 26.82
N THR A 643 28.78 -8.22 26.53
CA THR A 643 27.39 -8.41 26.96
C THR A 643 27.26 -8.42 28.49
N LEU A 644 28.17 -9.10 29.20
CA LEU A 644 28.20 -9.09 30.68
C LEU A 644 28.47 -7.67 31.24
N ILE A 645 29.33 -6.89 30.58
CA ILE A 645 29.58 -5.50 30.98
C ILE A 645 28.34 -4.62 30.79
N LEU A 646 27.57 -4.82 29.71
CA LEU A 646 26.31 -4.10 29.49
C LEU A 646 25.28 -4.43 30.58
N LEU A 647 25.13 -5.70 30.96
CA LEU A 647 24.23 -6.12 32.05
C LEU A 647 24.58 -5.49 33.40
N LYS A 648 25.85 -5.14 33.65
CA LYS A 648 26.24 -4.41 34.87
C LYS A 648 25.83 -2.93 34.85
N ASN A 649 25.60 -2.36 33.66
CA ASN A 649 25.41 -0.91 33.46
C ASN A 649 24.01 -0.52 32.93
N ALA A 650 23.17 -1.48 32.57
CA ALA A 650 21.79 -1.26 32.10
C ALA A 650 20.84 -2.24 32.80
N ASP A 651 19.55 -1.90 32.95
CA ASP A 651 18.55 -2.76 33.60
C ASP A 651 18.23 -3.98 32.74
N TYR A 652 18.15 -3.79 31.42
CA TYR A 652 17.90 -4.87 30.45
C TYR A 652 18.83 -4.79 29.24
N VAL A 653 19.27 -5.95 28.75
CA VAL A 653 20.07 -6.08 27.52
C VAL A 653 19.32 -6.93 26.50
N ILE A 654 19.15 -6.39 25.29
CA ILE A 654 18.40 -7.03 24.21
C ILE A 654 19.35 -7.57 23.16
N LEU A 655 19.50 -8.88 23.10
CA LEU A 655 20.39 -9.55 22.17
C LEU A 655 19.92 -9.35 20.72
N LYS A 656 20.86 -9.05 19.81
CA LYS A 656 20.61 -8.95 18.36
C LYS A 656 20.53 -10.35 17.73
N THR A 657 19.42 -11.04 17.98
CA THR A 657 19.16 -12.41 17.53
C THR A 657 18.33 -12.42 16.24
N ALA A 658 19.00 -12.29 15.09
CA ALA A 658 18.35 -12.22 13.77
C ALA A 658 18.98 -13.19 12.73
N PRO A 659 19.12 -14.50 13.03
CA PRO A 659 19.87 -15.42 12.16
C PRO A 659 19.33 -15.53 10.73
N TRP A 660 18.02 -15.47 10.51
CA TRP A 660 17.43 -15.43 9.17
C TRP A 660 17.88 -14.18 8.39
N ILE A 661 17.59 -12.99 8.94
CA ILE A 661 17.86 -11.70 8.26
C ILE A 661 19.35 -11.51 8.04
N ASN A 662 20.18 -11.85 9.03
CA ASN A 662 21.63 -11.71 8.94
C ASN A 662 22.24 -12.57 7.82
N ARG A 663 21.68 -13.75 7.55
CA ARG A 663 22.15 -14.65 6.47
C ARG A 663 21.57 -14.28 5.11
N ILE A 664 20.27 -14.00 5.05
CA ILE A 664 19.55 -13.85 3.78
C ILE A 664 19.62 -12.42 3.26
N TYR A 665 19.39 -11.42 4.13
CA TYR A 665 19.30 -10.03 3.71
C TYR A 665 20.63 -9.30 3.85
N TYR A 666 21.26 -9.34 5.02
CA TYR A 666 22.54 -8.64 5.24
C TYR A 666 23.77 -9.39 4.72
N ILE A 667 23.62 -10.68 4.37
CA ILE A 667 24.67 -11.55 3.84
C ILE A 667 25.96 -11.37 4.64
N ARG A 668 25.84 -11.54 5.95
CA ARG A 668 26.97 -11.38 6.87
C ARG A 668 28.07 -12.40 6.57
N THR A 669 29.31 -11.95 6.73
CA THR A 669 30.51 -12.78 6.49
C THR A 669 30.93 -13.58 7.71
N ASP A 670 30.46 -13.20 8.89
CA ASP A 670 30.69 -13.94 10.14
C ASP A 670 29.58 -14.98 10.39
N ASP A 671 29.87 -15.97 11.24
CA ASP A 671 28.92 -17.05 11.51
C ASP A 671 27.76 -16.57 12.40
N VAL A 672 26.59 -16.49 11.80
CA VAL A 672 25.31 -16.10 12.43
C VAL A 672 24.29 -17.24 12.35
N SER A 673 24.76 -18.49 12.32
CA SER A 673 23.90 -19.68 12.36
C SER A 673 23.23 -19.84 13.73
N ILE A 674 22.09 -20.54 13.76
CA ILE A 674 21.38 -20.88 15.00
C ILE A 674 22.31 -21.64 15.96
N ASP A 675 23.16 -22.52 15.47
CA ASP A 675 24.11 -23.28 16.28
C ASP A 675 25.17 -22.38 16.92
N ASN A 676 25.67 -21.38 16.20
CA ASN A 676 26.61 -20.44 16.77
C ASN A 676 25.94 -19.52 17.81
N TYR A 677 24.71 -19.05 17.55
CA TYR A 677 23.91 -18.36 18.57
C TYR A 677 23.69 -19.24 19.80
N ARG A 678 23.40 -20.55 19.63
CA ARG A 678 23.26 -21.49 20.75
C ARG A 678 24.52 -21.54 21.61
N GLN A 679 25.69 -21.72 21.00
CA GLN A 679 26.97 -21.76 21.74
C GLN A 679 27.27 -20.44 22.46
N TYR A 680 27.03 -19.32 21.78
CA TYR A 680 27.22 -17.98 22.34
C TYR A 680 26.34 -17.72 23.56
N LEU A 681 25.04 -18.02 23.43
CA LEU A 681 24.06 -17.78 24.48
C LEU A 681 24.25 -18.73 25.66
N SER A 682 24.58 -20.00 25.43
CA SER A 682 24.95 -20.93 26.50
C SER A 682 26.11 -20.38 27.35
N LYS A 683 27.17 -19.86 26.71
CA LYS A 683 28.31 -19.25 27.42
C LYS A 683 27.91 -18.01 28.21
N ILE A 684 27.02 -17.17 27.69
CA ILE A 684 26.50 -16.03 28.46
C ILE A 684 25.73 -16.54 29.69
N LEU A 685 24.78 -17.44 29.50
CA LEU A 685 23.90 -17.93 30.56
C LEU A 685 24.66 -18.67 31.67
N GLU A 686 25.74 -19.38 31.35
CA GLU A 686 26.64 -20.01 32.34
C GLU A 686 27.31 -19.00 33.29
N ASN A 687 27.49 -17.75 32.85
CA ASN A 687 28.14 -16.69 33.63
C ASN A 687 27.13 -15.78 34.37
N LEU A 688 25.83 -16.06 34.29
CA LEU A 688 24.77 -15.25 34.89
C LEU A 688 24.02 -15.99 35.99
N SER A 689 23.75 -15.28 37.08
CA SER A 689 22.78 -15.72 38.10
C SER A 689 21.35 -15.72 37.56
N GLU A 690 20.42 -16.41 38.23
CA GLU A 690 19.00 -16.46 37.82
C GLU A 690 18.35 -15.07 37.71
N ASP A 691 18.69 -14.14 38.61
CA ASP A 691 18.21 -12.75 38.54
C ASP A 691 18.75 -12.03 37.29
N GLU A 692 20.05 -12.18 37.00
CA GLU A 692 20.67 -11.58 35.81
C GLU A 692 20.16 -12.19 34.51
N ARG A 693 19.78 -13.48 34.49
CA ARG A 693 19.12 -14.12 33.34
C ARG A 693 17.76 -13.50 33.04
N GLY A 694 17.03 -13.06 34.06
CA GLY A 694 15.76 -12.33 33.90
C GLY A 694 15.90 -10.97 33.21
N ARG A 695 17.13 -10.43 33.15
CA ARG A 695 17.45 -9.12 32.54
C ARG A 695 17.95 -9.22 31.10
N LEU A 696 18.05 -10.45 30.58
CA LEU A 696 18.47 -10.74 29.21
C LEU A 696 17.25 -11.05 28.34
N LEU A 697 17.09 -10.29 27.25
CA LEU A 697 15.98 -10.43 26.30
C LEU A 697 16.53 -10.80 24.92
N TYR A 698 15.75 -11.52 24.12
CA TYR A 698 16.09 -11.77 22.70
C TYR A 698 15.26 -10.89 21.76
N GLY A 699 15.83 -10.53 20.61
CA GLY A 699 15.12 -9.83 19.54
C GLY A 699 14.28 -10.79 18.69
N VAL A 700 13.06 -10.37 18.37
CA VAL A 700 12.14 -11.05 17.45
C VAL A 700 11.94 -10.12 16.25
N TYR A 701 12.55 -10.45 15.12
CA TYR A 701 12.58 -9.58 13.94
C TYR A 701 11.53 -10.02 12.93
N VAL A 702 10.49 -9.19 12.75
CA VAL A 702 9.29 -9.59 11.99
C VAL A 702 9.26 -8.99 10.59
N PHE A 703 9.30 -7.66 10.48
CA PHE A 703 9.17 -6.95 9.20
C PHE A 703 9.65 -5.50 9.31
N ASP A 704 10.53 -5.06 8.43
CA ASP A 704 10.98 -3.67 8.31
C ASP A 704 10.49 -3.08 6.99
N TYR A 705 9.57 -2.12 7.08
CA TYR A 705 9.02 -1.41 5.93
C TYR A 705 10.06 -0.46 5.32
N VAL A 706 10.86 0.19 6.16
CA VAL A 706 11.86 1.17 5.72
C VAL A 706 13.02 0.50 4.97
N ASP A 707 13.46 -0.68 5.42
CA ASP A 707 14.56 -1.43 4.79
C ASP A 707 14.08 -2.50 3.80
N GLY A 708 12.78 -2.83 3.81
CA GLY A 708 12.16 -3.69 2.80
C GLY A 708 12.40 -5.18 3.00
N TRP A 709 12.67 -5.63 4.22
CA TRP A 709 12.85 -7.05 4.54
C TRP A 709 11.74 -7.58 5.45
N PHE A 710 11.49 -8.88 5.39
CA PHE A 710 10.58 -9.58 6.31
C PHE A 710 11.11 -10.96 6.66
N THR A 711 10.72 -11.45 7.84
CA THR A 711 10.97 -12.83 8.26
C THR A 711 9.67 -13.64 8.11
N PRO A 712 9.69 -14.78 7.39
CA PRO A 712 8.52 -15.65 7.31
C PRO A 712 8.02 -16.11 8.68
N ALA A 713 6.71 -16.24 8.86
CA ALA A 713 6.11 -16.58 10.16
C ALA A 713 6.68 -17.87 10.79
N PHE A 714 6.96 -18.90 9.98
CA PHE A 714 7.52 -20.16 10.48
C PHE A 714 8.98 -20.03 10.93
N GLU A 715 9.76 -19.14 10.30
CA GLU A 715 11.13 -18.82 10.74
C GLU A 715 11.09 -18.04 12.04
N VAL A 716 10.19 -17.05 12.16
CA VAL A 716 9.99 -16.31 13.43
C VAL A 716 9.64 -17.26 14.57
N GLN A 717 8.72 -18.21 14.35
CA GLN A 717 8.39 -19.23 15.33
C GLN A 717 9.61 -20.07 15.72
N THR A 718 10.36 -20.56 14.73
CA THR A 718 11.53 -21.42 14.95
C THR A 718 12.61 -20.70 15.74
N GLU A 719 12.90 -19.44 15.39
CA GLU A 719 13.88 -18.61 16.10
C GLU A 719 13.43 -18.34 17.55
N ALA A 720 12.18 -17.91 17.76
CA ALA A 720 11.65 -17.61 19.08
C ALA A 720 11.66 -18.85 20.01
N ASP A 721 11.19 -20.00 19.51
CA ASP A 721 11.20 -21.26 20.26
C ASP A 721 12.63 -21.67 20.62
N THR A 722 13.57 -21.49 19.68
CA THR A 722 14.96 -21.86 19.89
C THR A 722 15.61 -21.03 20.99
N PHE A 723 15.46 -19.69 20.97
CA PHE A 723 16.06 -18.83 22.00
C PHE A 723 15.45 -19.04 23.37
N TYR A 724 14.14 -19.31 23.42
CA TYR A 724 13.46 -19.70 24.66
C TYR A 724 14.00 -21.03 25.22
N GLN A 725 14.16 -22.05 24.36
CA GLN A 725 14.71 -23.36 24.74
C GLN A 725 16.18 -23.30 25.19
N ILE A 726 16.98 -22.38 24.63
CA ILE A 726 18.37 -22.15 25.05
C ILE A 726 18.44 -21.59 26.49
N GLY A 727 17.38 -20.92 26.96
CA GLY A 727 17.26 -20.43 28.33
C GLY A 727 17.14 -18.92 28.46
N VAL A 728 16.96 -18.17 27.36
CA VAL A 728 16.69 -16.72 27.41
C VAL A 728 15.21 -16.49 27.73
N LYS A 729 14.86 -16.64 29.01
CA LYS A 729 13.45 -16.61 29.49
C LYS A 729 13.01 -15.27 30.09
N GLY A 730 13.90 -14.28 30.21
CA GLY A 730 13.55 -12.95 30.72
C GLY A 730 12.50 -12.23 29.86
N GLY A 731 12.51 -12.50 28.55
CA GLY A 731 11.52 -12.02 27.60
C GLY A 731 12.11 -11.66 26.25
N TYR A 732 11.41 -10.81 25.51
CA TYR A 732 11.75 -10.49 24.13
C TYR A 732 11.35 -9.09 23.69
N ALA A 733 11.96 -8.62 22.61
CA ALA A 733 11.62 -7.40 21.91
C ALA A 733 11.21 -7.66 20.46
N ILE A 734 9.98 -7.31 20.10
CA ILE A 734 9.45 -7.43 18.73
C ILE A 734 9.91 -6.22 17.93
N TYR A 735 10.88 -6.40 17.04
CA TYR A 735 11.44 -5.35 16.21
C TYR A 735 10.58 -5.08 14.99
N HIS A 736 10.23 -3.80 14.88
CA HIS A 736 9.30 -3.21 13.93
C HIS A 736 7.90 -3.79 14.06
N SER A 737 7.38 -3.79 15.30
CA SER A 737 5.97 -4.06 15.62
C SER A 737 5.06 -2.99 14.99
N SER A 738 4.93 -3.02 13.68
CA SER A 738 4.19 -2.06 12.86
C SER A 738 2.90 -2.70 12.34
N ARG A 739 1.93 -1.87 11.94
CA ARG A 739 0.66 -2.34 11.36
C ARG A 739 0.81 -3.17 10.08
N TYR A 740 2.02 -3.25 9.52
CA TYR A 740 2.36 -3.90 8.26
C TYR A 740 2.87 -5.34 8.42
N VAL A 741 3.03 -5.86 9.65
CA VAL A 741 3.49 -7.25 9.88
C VAL A 741 2.50 -8.27 9.30
N PRO A 742 2.86 -9.05 8.26
CA PRO A 742 1.93 -9.80 7.40
C PRO A 742 1.23 -11.00 8.05
N TYR A 743 1.42 -11.23 9.35
CA TYR A 743 0.90 -12.41 10.07
C TYR A 743 0.47 -12.10 11.50
N LYS A 744 -0.40 -12.96 12.07
CA LYS A 744 -0.81 -12.91 13.47
C LYS A 744 0.40 -13.18 14.37
N ILE A 745 0.51 -12.41 15.43
CA ILE A 745 1.33 -12.75 16.58
C ILE A 745 0.40 -12.94 17.77
N THR A 746 0.59 -14.02 18.50
CA THR A 746 -0.13 -14.34 19.73
C THR A 746 0.87 -14.65 20.82
N VAL A 747 0.44 -14.50 22.06
CA VAL A 747 1.20 -14.99 23.21
C VAL A 747 0.45 -16.17 23.77
N GLY A 748 1.15 -17.26 24.05
CA GLY A 748 0.54 -18.41 24.70
C GLY A 748 1.50 -19.13 25.63
N GLU A 749 0.91 -20.00 26.46
CA GLU A 749 1.62 -20.89 27.39
C GLU A 749 2.66 -21.77 26.70
#